data_AF-A0A7X1HEZ0-F1
#
_entry.id   AF-A0A7X1HEZ0-F1
#
_cell.length_a   1.000
_cell.length_b   1.000
_cell.length_c   1.000
_cell.angle_alpha   90.00
_cell.angle_beta   90.00
_cell.angle_gamma   90.00
#
_symmetry.space_group_name_H-M   'P 1'
#
loop_
_entity.id
_entity.type
_entity.pdbx_description
1 polymer ?
#
loop_
_entity_poly.entity_id
_entity_poly.type
_entity_poly.pdbx_seq_one_letter_code
_entity_poly.pdbx_strand_id
1 'polypeptide(L)'
;MAHSVVSEAMVKLDAETVPDTRLYWLREAVDAIAVLEGLGGETAGIDEARIALADLAAQAVTPDVLRLSLIDALANLLDKGDAGLQRDLEAKAIVQFLHDPAYRSTAWSTLAAGHLRVGETEEAERLATLAIEEARSIPRDATRDGALRAAILTFPSTTLPETLLELATNSVALARTRAELYQKSALSRLSEEGLAKASQRALSDSAYRAFQDGNLARALVFSQALDRDEEVRSELLKNLIEAALEDGNDTLALRAAKSMSRDRDQGRALRLIVDARIDRDKALRAREIVPLFLKDKARIDADIAIAKDLDRQGYKDASRQILLQNVNQPIDDPNAVANLVAALASLSEFQSAAKLAEQLADGEARSHAYSRLIKALADVGKLDEAERLLGEISEREDLGFARAGIAKALIKADRITEGEAFLVDIDAGPDHDRVVEALSSHALKTGDVDKARLFLSKAQSEAARCRILISIALVSERESRDEASALLEEAVKVIAGASDSDESLADIAVAFARIGNVLRADALVSSIEDAKARQQAKREIAEVLVKQGALAPEDPRLEGLNGLDAGRIIGELALATYEVDGDVEGFVKTVAKLPWQVRIPAFRHVAEERARKLDLRGWLSDPDVDPLSASVTTAGEEAGDSQSVDQSADFSIAGHRIQAPARPTRELSQVRMPDIFELDAEKMRARMPAPADPVGHLAILGFSPFSLEAFKLGDGGEVAVHQVQISQQMTWPRYIAVEKGVVTLGSLLRDLPEATTRRLLIAEKDDLLIRVPIIVLPGATLLMSGAEFNQYRLGAQSGAFIAVAGRLIVQDTEIVGWDEVEEELAFATEADGNRFRPFITAWGGSDLQLAASRLAMLGYDSSKAFGLTQSSGAAVQSLYAVKENRPTGNLIDNSFENLRYGYYSYEVDDVRIVGNEYRDNIIYGIDPHDRSRRLLIALNTAYGSQKKHGIIISREVDDSFIVGNLSLHNKGSGIMLDRTSIRNIVYANTAVANEGDGLTFYESGCNIAAANDLSRNLRAGVKIRNSTDVGMYDNQMEGNGASGADIYVSDLRQSPEGQTRNFELDPFQAVVTAVLSGNAFTDNGDAINAAGAAQLLLEDNQFLRQSNRIYGGDLKQLSPFLLRLGDTAAILTREHCEAEAAIKACDLGGWPHPPRTSPVCTGQLIRQPAAQTAGSAHDG
;
A
#
# COMPACT_ATOMS: atom_id res chain seq x y z
N MET A 1 -58.12 24.02 -20.32
CA MET A 1 -57.97 23.31 -21.61
C MET A 1 -57.16 22.02 -21.42
N ALA A 2 -55.89 22.10 -21.00
CA ALA A 2 -55.05 20.92 -20.75
C ALA A 2 -55.72 19.84 -19.87
N HIS A 3 -56.36 20.20 -18.75
CA HIS A 3 -57.14 19.27 -17.92
C HIS A 3 -58.24 18.50 -18.69
N SER A 4 -58.93 19.18 -19.61
CA SER A 4 -59.97 18.57 -20.45
C SER A 4 -59.35 17.63 -21.49
N VAL A 5 -58.18 17.97 -22.03
CA VAL A 5 -57.47 17.12 -23.00
C VAL A 5 -57.02 15.82 -22.32
N VAL A 6 -56.45 15.90 -21.12
CA VAL A 6 -56.10 14.70 -20.33
C VAL A 6 -57.34 13.85 -20.07
N SER A 7 -58.42 14.45 -19.57
CA SER A 7 -59.66 13.72 -19.25
C SER A 7 -60.29 13.06 -20.48
N GLU A 8 -60.33 13.75 -21.62
CA GLU A 8 -60.89 13.21 -22.87
C GLU A 8 -60.00 12.09 -23.45
N ALA A 9 -58.68 12.25 -23.39
CA ALA A 9 -57.74 11.22 -23.82
C ALA A 9 -57.88 9.95 -22.98
N MET A 10 -58.08 10.05 -21.66
CA MET A 10 -58.32 8.89 -20.78
C MET A 10 -59.59 8.13 -21.16
N VAL A 11 -60.71 8.84 -21.40
CA VAL A 11 -61.96 8.20 -21.82
C VAL A 11 -61.79 7.48 -23.17
N LYS A 12 -61.02 8.04 -24.10
CA LYS A 12 -60.75 7.39 -25.39
C LYS A 12 -59.84 6.17 -25.24
N LEU A 13 -58.89 6.23 -24.32
CA LEU A 13 -57.95 5.13 -24.06
C LEU A 13 -58.61 3.88 -23.50
N ASP A 14 -59.71 4.02 -22.74
CA ASP A 14 -60.47 2.88 -22.18
C ASP A 14 -61.19 2.04 -23.26
N ALA A 15 -61.53 2.66 -24.40
CA ALA A 15 -62.27 2.02 -25.49
C ALA A 15 -61.37 1.59 -26.67
N GLU A 16 -60.10 1.99 -26.68
CA GLU A 16 -59.20 1.82 -27.82
C GLU A 16 -58.38 0.53 -27.72
N THR A 17 -58.37 -0.25 -28.80
CA THR A 17 -57.64 -1.53 -28.90
C THR A 17 -56.54 -1.51 -29.97
N VAL A 18 -56.50 -0.50 -30.83
CA VAL A 18 -55.48 -0.35 -31.87
C VAL A 18 -54.21 0.29 -31.27
N PRO A 19 -53.04 -0.38 -31.31
CA PRO A 19 -51.83 0.08 -30.63
C PRO A 19 -51.36 1.48 -31.02
N ASP A 20 -51.33 1.81 -32.32
CA ASP A 20 -50.88 3.13 -32.79
C ASP A 20 -51.85 4.25 -32.41
N THR A 21 -53.16 3.98 -32.41
CA THR A 21 -54.18 4.96 -31.98
C THR A 21 -54.10 5.17 -30.47
N ARG A 22 -53.83 4.11 -29.71
CA ARG A 22 -53.58 4.18 -28.27
C ARG A 22 -52.33 5.02 -27.96
N LEU A 23 -51.26 4.85 -28.74
CA LEU A 23 -50.04 5.65 -28.62
C LEU A 23 -50.31 7.15 -28.86
N TYR A 24 -51.13 7.48 -29.86
CA TYR A 24 -51.54 8.86 -30.13
C TYR A 24 -52.23 9.51 -28.92
N TRP A 25 -53.24 8.85 -28.34
CA TRP A 25 -53.96 9.41 -27.18
C TRP A 25 -53.08 9.49 -25.93
N LEU A 26 -52.13 8.58 -25.74
CA LEU A 26 -51.15 8.65 -24.66
C LEU A 26 -50.21 9.84 -24.82
N ARG A 27 -49.73 10.14 -26.03
CA ARG A 27 -48.91 11.34 -26.30
C ARG A 27 -49.67 12.63 -26.00
N GLU A 28 -50.91 12.75 -26.49
CA GLU A 28 -51.76 13.90 -26.21
C GLU A 28 -51.99 14.09 -24.70
N ALA A 29 -52.20 13.00 -23.95
CA ALA A 29 -52.38 13.05 -22.50
C ALA A 29 -51.08 13.46 -21.78
N VAL A 30 -49.92 12.92 -22.18
CA VAL A 30 -48.60 13.24 -21.60
C VAL A 30 -48.22 14.70 -21.89
N ASP A 31 -48.42 15.19 -23.11
CA ASP A 31 -48.14 16.58 -23.47
C ASP A 31 -49.05 17.55 -22.69
N ALA A 32 -50.35 17.24 -22.60
CA ALA A 32 -51.30 18.06 -21.86
C ALA A 32 -51.02 18.07 -20.35
N ILE A 33 -50.63 16.95 -19.74
CA ILE A 33 -50.31 16.91 -18.32
C ILE A 33 -48.97 17.60 -18.01
N ALA A 34 -47.99 17.54 -18.92
CA ALA A 34 -46.72 18.26 -18.78
C ALA A 34 -46.93 19.79 -18.78
N VAL A 35 -47.89 20.29 -19.57
CA VAL A 35 -48.31 21.70 -19.51
C VAL A 35 -48.91 22.04 -18.14
N LEU A 36 -49.71 21.15 -17.55
CA LEU A 36 -50.26 21.37 -16.20
C LEU A 36 -49.16 21.38 -15.12
N GLU A 37 -48.19 20.46 -15.19
CA GLU A 37 -47.02 20.44 -14.28
C GLU A 37 -46.20 21.73 -14.39
N GLY A 38 -45.86 22.16 -15.62
CA GLY A 38 -45.10 23.38 -15.85
C GLY A 38 -45.81 24.64 -15.34
N LEU A 39 -47.14 24.67 -15.41
CA LEU A 39 -47.97 25.76 -14.87
C LEU A 39 -48.25 25.65 -13.37
N GLY A 40 -47.99 24.49 -12.74
CA GLY A 40 -48.32 24.19 -11.35
C GLY A 40 -47.16 24.31 -10.35
N GLY A 41 -45.95 24.68 -10.79
CA GLY A 41 -44.72 24.67 -9.98
C GLY A 41 -44.71 25.57 -8.72
N GLU A 42 -43.80 25.27 -7.78
CA GLU A 42 -43.82 25.81 -6.41
C GLU A 42 -43.51 27.31 -6.27
N THR A 43 -42.73 27.90 -7.18
CA THR A 43 -42.25 29.29 -7.04
C THR A 43 -43.05 30.31 -7.84
N ALA A 44 -43.96 29.87 -8.75
CA ALA A 44 -44.77 30.76 -9.59
C ALA A 44 -46.03 30.10 -10.21
N GLY A 45 -46.46 28.93 -9.73
CA GLY A 45 -47.53 28.15 -10.37
C GLY A 45 -48.94 28.68 -10.09
N ILE A 46 -49.81 28.57 -11.09
CA ILE A 46 -51.21 28.98 -11.05
C ILE A 46 -52.02 27.96 -10.23
N ASP A 47 -52.83 28.42 -9.26
CA ASP A 47 -53.56 27.55 -8.32
C ASP A 47 -54.53 26.60 -9.05
N GLU A 48 -55.15 27.04 -10.15
CA GLU A 48 -56.03 26.22 -10.98
C GLU A 48 -55.32 25.02 -11.61
N ALA A 49 -54.03 25.14 -11.95
CA ALA A 49 -53.24 24.02 -12.48
C ALA A 49 -52.93 23.01 -11.36
N ARG A 50 -52.64 23.47 -10.14
CA ARG A 50 -52.46 22.59 -8.97
C ARG A 50 -53.75 21.86 -8.58
N ILE A 51 -54.90 22.55 -8.63
CA ILE A 51 -56.21 21.93 -8.39
C ILE A 51 -56.51 20.86 -9.45
N ALA A 52 -56.24 21.17 -10.73
CA ALA A 52 -56.44 20.22 -11.83
C ALA A 52 -55.53 18.98 -11.70
N LEU A 53 -54.25 19.16 -11.31
CA LEU A 53 -53.35 18.04 -11.04
C LEU A 53 -53.83 17.20 -9.84
N ALA A 54 -54.34 17.83 -8.79
CA ALA A 54 -54.89 17.12 -7.63
C ALA A 54 -56.18 16.34 -7.99
N ASP A 55 -57.05 16.89 -8.83
CA ASP A 55 -58.28 16.22 -9.29
C ASP A 55 -57.96 15.00 -10.17
N LEU A 56 -57.00 15.13 -11.09
CA LEU A 56 -56.51 14.01 -11.90
C LEU A 56 -55.83 12.95 -11.03
N ALA A 57 -55.00 13.36 -10.06
CA ALA A 57 -54.36 12.44 -9.13
C ALA A 57 -55.37 11.67 -8.26
N ALA A 58 -56.48 12.29 -7.86
CA ALA A 58 -57.58 11.60 -7.15
C ALA A 58 -58.25 10.50 -7.99
N GLN A 59 -58.13 10.58 -9.31
CA GLN A 59 -58.56 9.56 -10.27
C GLN A 59 -57.43 8.59 -10.67
N ALA A 60 -56.30 8.61 -9.95
CA ALA A 60 -55.07 7.85 -10.24
C ALA A 60 -54.41 8.20 -11.58
N VAL A 61 -54.72 9.36 -12.16
CA VAL A 61 -54.09 9.89 -13.37
C VAL A 61 -53.00 10.86 -12.96
N THR A 62 -51.79 10.35 -12.77
CA THR A 62 -50.61 11.17 -12.46
C THR A 62 -49.70 11.29 -13.68
N PRO A 63 -48.82 12.32 -13.72
CA PRO A 63 -47.85 12.47 -14.80
C PRO A 63 -46.98 11.22 -14.99
N ASP A 64 -46.46 10.64 -13.91
CA ASP A 64 -45.62 9.46 -13.98
C ASP A 64 -46.39 8.21 -14.48
N VAL A 65 -47.66 8.04 -14.10
CA VAL A 65 -48.51 6.94 -14.58
C VAL A 65 -48.77 7.06 -16.09
N LEU A 66 -49.03 8.27 -16.59
CA LEU A 66 -49.23 8.50 -18.02
C LEU A 66 -47.94 8.27 -18.82
N ARG A 67 -46.80 8.78 -18.33
CA ARG A 67 -45.48 8.56 -18.94
C ARG A 67 -45.11 7.08 -18.98
N LEU A 68 -45.31 6.35 -17.88
CA LEU A 68 -45.06 4.91 -17.84
C LEU A 68 -45.98 4.14 -18.79
N SER A 69 -47.25 4.54 -18.89
CA SER A 69 -48.20 3.94 -19.85
C SER A 69 -47.80 4.18 -21.31
N LEU A 70 -47.25 5.37 -21.61
CA LEU A 70 -46.70 5.69 -22.93
C LEU A 70 -45.44 4.86 -23.22
N ILE A 71 -44.53 4.71 -22.25
CA ILE A 71 -43.34 3.86 -22.38
C ILE A 71 -43.73 2.39 -22.63
N ASP A 72 -44.72 1.87 -21.90
CA ASP A 72 -45.22 0.50 -22.12
C ASP A 72 -45.80 0.31 -23.52
N ALA A 73 -46.58 1.29 -24.02
CA ALA A 73 -47.09 1.25 -25.39
C ALA A 73 -45.96 1.28 -26.44
N LEU A 74 -44.93 2.13 -26.25
CA LEU A 74 -43.76 2.19 -27.13
C LEU A 74 -42.95 0.88 -27.10
N ALA A 75 -42.69 0.33 -25.92
CA ALA A 75 -41.93 -0.90 -25.74
C ALA A 75 -42.63 -2.12 -26.37
N ASN A 76 -43.98 -2.15 -26.35
CA ASN A 76 -44.80 -3.16 -27.00
C ASN A 76 -44.78 -3.08 -28.54
N LEU A 77 -44.36 -1.94 -29.09
CA LEU A 77 -44.24 -1.71 -30.53
C LEU A 77 -42.77 -1.66 -31.00
N LEU A 78 -41.81 -2.06 -30.18
CA LEU A 78 -40.41 -2.16 -30.59
C LEU A 78 -40.26 -3.21 -31.72
N ASP A 79 -39.57 -2.80 -32.80
CA ASP A 79 -39.24 -3.62 -33.96
C ASP A 79 -37.79 -3.35 -34.41
N LYS A 80 -37.30 -4.10 -35.40
CA LYS A 80 -35.97 -3.85 -35.98
C LYS A 80 -36.05 -2.77 -37.04
N GLY A 81 -35.10 -1.82 -37.03
CA GLY A 81 -34.96 -0.76 -38.03
C GLY A 81 -35.23 0.64 -37.47
N ASP A 82 -35.31 1.63 -38.35
CA ASP A 82 -35.36 3.06 -37.98
C ASP A 82 -36.58 3.43 -37.12
N ALA A 83 -37.74 2.82 -37.40
CA ALA A 83 -38.97 3.07 -36.64
C ALA A 83 -38.85 2.57 -35.19
N GLY A 84 -38.31 1.37 -34.99
CA GLY A 84 -38.00 0.81 -33.68
C GLY A 84 -36.97 1.64 -32.92
N LEU A 85 -35.89 2.07 -33.60
CA LEU A 85 -34.89 2.96 -33.01
C LEU A 85 -35.51 4.29 -32.55
N GLN A 86 -36.40 4.88 -33.35
CA GLN A 86 -37.08 6.12 -32.98
C GLN A 86 -37.98 5.93 -31.74
N ARG A 87 -38.72 4.82 -31.67
CA ARG A 87 -39.55 4.47 -30.50
C ARG A 87 -38.70 4.22 -29.24
N ASP A 88 -37.57 3.56 -29.39
CA ASP A 88 -36.62 3.31 -28.29
C ASP A 88 -36.04 4.62 -27.74
N LEU A 89 -35.54 5.50 -28.63
CA LEU A 89 -35.02 6.81 -28.26
C LEU A 89 -36.09 7.68 -27.59
N GLU A 90 -37.32 7.68 -28.09
CA GLU A 90 -38.45 8.38 -27.49
C GLU A 90 -38.75 7.85 -26.08
N ALA A 91 -38.84 6.53 -25.91
CA ALA A 91 -39.10 5.93 -24.61
C ALA A 91 -37.99 6.27 -23.60
N LYS A 92 -36.72 6.12 -23.98
CA LYS A 92 -35.55 6.49 -23.16
C LYS A 92 -35.56 7.97 -22.75
N ALA A 93 -35.97 8.86 -23.65
CA ALA A 93 -36.11 10.28 -23.32
C ALA A 93 -37.23 10.52 -22.30
N ILE A 94 -38.37 9.82 -22.42
CA ILE A 94 -39.50 9.94 -21.48
C ILE A 94 -39.11 9.46 -20.08
N VAL A 95 -38.27 8.43 -19.95
CA VAL A 95 -37.82 7.93 -18.63
C VAL A 95 -37.15 9.02 -17.80
N GLN A 96 -36.43 9.97 -18.42
CA GLN A 96 -35.77 11.07 -17.73
C GLN A 96 -36.74 12.05 -17.03
N PHE A 97 -38.03 12.00 -17.38
CA PHE A 97 -39.09 12.85 -16.79
C PHE A 97 -39.96 12.12 -15.76
N LEU A 98 -39.62 10.88 -15.39
CA LEU A 98 -40.27 10.15 -14.30
C LEU A 98 -39.66 10.53 -12.95
N HIS A 99 -40.49 10.95 -12.00
CA HIS A 99 -40.04 11.45 -10.70
C HIS A 99 -39.87 10.33 -9.66
N ASP A 100 -40.80 9.37 -9.60
CA ASP A 100 -40.70 8.24 -8.67
C ASP A 100 -39.71 7.17 -9.19
N PRO A 101 -38.71 6.76 -8.40
CA PRO A 101 -37.78 5.70 -8.77
C PRO A 101 -38.45 4.34 -9.05
N ALA A 102 -39.58 4.04 -8.42
CA ALA A 102 -40.33 2.82 -8.70
C ALA A 102 -40.87 2.81 -10.14
N TYR A 103 -41.33 3.96 -10.65
CA TYR A 103 -41.77 4.08 -12.04
C TYR A 103 -40.59 4.05 -13.01
N ARG A 104 -39.44 4.67 -12.69
CA ARG A 104 -38.22 4.58 -13.51
C ARG A 104 -37.71 3.14 -13.63
N SER A 105 -37.64 2.42 -12.51
CA SER A 105 -37.24 1.00 -12.49
C SER A 105 -38.19 0.13 -13.33
N THR A 106 -39.50 0.37 -13.22
CA THR A 106 -40.50 -0.33 -14.02
C THR A 106 -40.36 -0.03 -15.51
N ALA A 107 -40.17 1.25 -15.87
CA ALA A 107 -39.98 1.66 -17.26
C ALA A 107 -38.77 0.97 -17.92
N TRP A 108 -37.63 0.94 -17.21
CA TRP A 108 -36.44 0.23 -17.69
C TRP A 108 -36.67 -1.27 -17.83
N SER A 109 -37.36 -1.91 -16.89
CA SER A 109 -37.73 -3.33 -16.98
C SER A 109 -38.63 -3.62 -18.18
N THR A 110 -39.59 -2.74 -18.47
CA THR A 110 -40.50 -2.84 -19.61
C THR A 110 -39.76 -2.70 -20.95
N LEU A 111 -38.83 -1.75 -21.05
CA LEU A 111 -37.97 -1.60 -22.23
C LEU A 111 -37.06 -2.81 -22.42
N ALA A 112 -36.46 -3.32 -21.34
CA ALA A 112 -35.67 -4.55 -21.39
C ALA A 112 -36.48 -5.74 -21.94
N ALA A 113 -37.73 -5.90 -21.52
CA ALA A 113 -38.62 -6.93 -22.05
C ALA A 113 -38.91 -6.73 -23.56
N GLY A 114 -39.07 -5.48 -23.98
CA GLY A 114 -39.22 -5.09 -25.39
C GLY A 114 -38.01 -5.51 -26.25
N HIS A 115 -36.80 -5.13 -25.83
CA HIS A 115 -35.55 -5.51 -26.52
C HIS A 115 -35.33 -7.02 -26.55
N LEU A 116 -35.69 -7.73 -25.47
CA LEU A 116 -35.61 -9.18 -25.43
C LEU A 116 -36.54 -9.85 -26.46
N ARG A 117 -37.76 -9.33 -26.68
CA ARG A 117 -38.68 -9.83 -27.71
C ARG A 117 -38.15 -9.68 -29.14
N VAL A 118 -37.41 -8.62 -29.43
CA VAL A 118 -36.80 -8.39 -30.75
C VAL A 118 -35.44 -9.07 -30.93
N GLY A 119 -34.94 -9.74 -29.89
CA GLY A 119 -33.69 -10.52 -29.89
C GLY A 119 -32.43 -9.72 -29.59
N GLU A 120 -32.55 -8.55 -28.96
CA GLU A 120 -31.43 -7.67 -28.58
C GLU A 120 -31.02 -7.88 -27.12
N THR A 121 -30.51 -9.08 -26.82
CA THR A 121 -30.23 -9.53 -25.44
C THR A 121 -29.26 -8.62 -24.67
N GLU A 122 -28.21 -8.12 -25.31
CA GLU A 122 -27.23 -7.24 -24.64
C GLU A 122 -27.83 -5.90 -24.21
N GLU A 123 -28.74 -5.34 -25.01
CA GLU A 123 -29.44 -4.10 -24.66
C GLU A 123 -30.46 -4.36 -23.55
N ALA A 124 -31.18 -5.48 -23.61
CA ALA A 124 -32.07 -5.89 -22.54
C ALA A 124 -31.34 -6.03 -21.19
N GLU A 125 -30.14 -6.62 -21.18
CA GLU A 125 -29.31 -6.74 -19.97
C GLU A 125 -28.86 -5.38 -19.43
N ARG A 126 -28.43 -4.46 -20.30
CA ARG A 126 -28.09 -3.07 -19.90
C ARG A 126 -29.29 -2.35 -19.27
N LEU A 127 -30.46 -2.43 -19.89
CA LEU A 127 -31.67 -1.77 -19.39
C LEU A 127 -32.15 -2.40 -18.07
N ALA A 128 -32.04 -3.72 -17.91
CA ALA A 128 -32.36 -4.37 -16.64
C ALA A 128 -31.38 -3.99 -15.51
N THR A 129 -30.11 -3.71 -15.85
CA THR A 129 -29.13 -3.17 -14.89
C THR A 129 -29.56 -1.78 -14.40
N LEU A 130 -29.92 -0.88 -15.32
CA LEU A 130 -30.49 0.43 -14.97
C LEU A 130 -31.77 0.31 -14.12
N ALA A 131 -32.62 -0.67 -14.42
CA ALA A 131 -33.82 -0.94 -13.61
C ALA A 131 -33.48 -1.29 -12.16
N ILE A 132 -32.43 -2.11 -11.95
CA ILE A 132 -31.94 -2.48 -10.62
C ILE A 132 -31.34 -1.26 -9.89
N GLU A 133 -30.57 -0.43 -10.60
CA GLU A 133 -30.00 0.81 -10.05
C GLU A 133 -31.09 1.76 -9.55
N GLU A 134 -32.13 1.99 -10.36
CA GLU A 134 -33.28 2.80 -9.95
C GLU A 134 -34.02 2.18 -8.76
N ALA A 135 -34.17 0.84 -8.74
CA ALA A 135 -34.83 0.15 -7.65
C ALA A 135 -34.12 0.36 -6.29
N ARG A 136 -32.78 0.49 -6.27
CA ARG A 136 -32.01 0.75 -5.04
C ARG A 136 -32.40 2.05 -4.35
N SER A 137 -32.85 3.04 -5.11
CA SER A 137 -33.25 4.35 -4.60
C SER A 137 -34.68 4.37 -4.03
N ILE A 138 -35.43 3.27 -4.11
CA ILE A 138 -36.78 3.14 -3.55
C ILE A 138 -36.70 3.01 -2.00
N PRO A 139 -37.31 3.93 -1.22
CA PRO A 139 -37.18 3.92 0.25
C PRO A 139 -37.87 2.75 0.95
N ARG A 140 -38.96 2.23 0.37
CA ARG A 140 -39.77 1.19 0.99
C ARG A 140 -39.31 -0.20 0.52
N ASP A 141 -38.78 -0.99 1.45
CA ASP A 141 -38.25 -2.34 1.21
C ASP A 141 -39.14 -3.23 0.35
N ALA A 142 -40.43 -3.33 0.68
CA ALA A 142 -41.36 -4.18 -0.07
C ALA A 142 -41.54 -3.72 -1.53
N THR A 143 -41.53 -2.42 -1.80
CA THR A 143 -41.64 -1.86 -3.15
C THR A 143 -40.33 -2.07 -3.91
N ARG A 144 -39.19 -1.85 -3.24
CA ARG A 144 -37.85 -2.10 -3.78
C ARG A 144 -37.64 -3.55 -4.19
N ASP A 145 -37.92 -4.48 -3.28
CA ASP A 145 -37.84 -5.92 -3.54
C ASP A 145 -38.75 -6.35 -4.71
N GLY A 146 -39.94 -5.76 -4.79
CA GLY A 146 -40.87 -5.96 -5.92
C GLY A 146 -40.28 -5.50 -7.26
N ALA A 147 -39.67 -4.30 -7.29
CA ALA A 147 -39.04 -3.74 -8.49
C ALA A 147 -37.80 -4.54 -8.92
N LEU A 148 -36.93 -4.92 -7.97
CA LEU A 148 -35.77 -5.79 -8.22
C LEU A 148 -36.21 -7.14 -8.81
N ARG A 149 -37.26 -7.74 -8.24
CA ARG A 149 -37.83 -8.99 -8.75
C ARG A 149 -38.42 -8.81 -10.14
N ALA A 150 -39.06 -7.68 -10.44
CA ALA A 150 -39.60 -7.39 -11.77
C ALA A 150 -38.49 -7.33 -12.84
N ALA A 151 -37.38 -6.63 -12.54
CA ALA A 151 -36.22 -6.53 -13.43
C ALA A 151 -35.62 -7.92 -13.77
N ILE A 152 -35.59 -8.84 -12.80
CA ILE A 152 -35.12 -10.22 -13.02
C ILE A 152 -36.13 -11.06 -13.81
N LEU A 153 -37.42 -10.92 -13.54
CA LEU A 153 -38.47 -11.69 -14.21
C LEU A 153 -38.67 -11.29 -15.68
N THR A 154 -38.06 -10.20 -16.14
CA THR A 154 -37.96 -9.84 -17.56
C THR A 154 -37.31 -10.96 -18.40
N PHE A 155 -36.35 -11.68 -17.82
CA PHE A 155 -35.65 -12.75 -18.52
C PHE A 155 -36.32 -14.10 -18.24
N PRO A 156 -36.53 -14.93 -19.29
CA PRO A 156 -36.76 -16.35 -19.11
C PRO A 156 -35.67 -16.94 -18.21
N SER A 157 -36.06 -17.82 -17.29
CA SER A 157 -35.14 -18.41 -16.32
C SER A 157 -34.01 -19.24 -16.96
N THR A 158 -34.20 -19.68 -18.21
CA THR A 158 -33.20 -20.38 -19.04
C THR A 158 -32.15 -19.45 -19.65
N THR A 159 -32.47 -18.15 -19.77
CA THR A 159 -31.61 -17.12 -20.36
C THR A 159 -31.30 -16.00 -19.37
N LEU A 160 -31.62 -16.17 -18.08
CA LEU A 160 -31.37 -15.18 -17.04
C LEU A 160 -29.86 -15.04 -16.82
N PRO A 161 -29.26 -13.87 -17.07
CA PRO A 161 -27.86 -13.64 -16.77
C PRO A 161 -27.61 -13.79 -15.26
N GLU A 162 -26.63 -14.63 -14.90
CA GLU A 162 -26.24 -14.87 -13.51
C GLU A 162 -25.84 -13.56 -12.81
N THR A 163 -25.24 -12.64 -13.54
CA THR A 163 -24.75 -11.35 -13.05
C THR A 163 -25.88 -10.39 -12.69
N LEU A 164 -26.94 -10.35 -13.50
CA LEU A 164 -28.16 -9.63 -13.13
C LEU A 164 -28.77 -10.24 -11.86
N LEU A 165 -28.83 -11.57 -11.77
CA LEU A 165 -29.34 -12.25 -10.56
C LEU A 165 -28.52 -11.87 -9.32
N GLU A 166 -27.20 -11.88 -9.40
CA GLU A 166 -26.32 -11.46 -8.31
C GLU A 166 -26.50 -9.97 -7.95
N LEU A 167 -26.59 -9.09 -8.94
CA LEU A 167 -26.79 -7.65 -8.74
C LEU A 167 -28.12 -7.34 -8.03
N ALA A 168 -29.21 -7.96 -8.49
CA ALA A 168 -30.52 -7.79 -7.87
C ALA A 168 -30.53 -8.35 -6.45
N THR A 169 -30.02 -9.57 -6.26
CA THR A 169 -30.01 -10.22 -4.94
C THR A 169 -29.12 -9.49 -3.92
N ASN A 170 -28.06 -8.80 -4.35
CA ASN A 170 -27.27 -7.90 -3.49
C ASN A 170 -28.07 -6.69 -2.99
N SER A 171 -29.12 -6.30 -3.70
CA SER A 171 -29.91 -5.10 -3.43
C SER A 171 -31.23 -5.41 -2.70
N VAL A 172 -31.58 -6.69 -2.54
CA VAL A 172 -32.80 -7.16 -1.88
C VAL A 172 -32.70 -7.01 -0.36
N ALA A 173 -33.78 -6.51 0.25
CA ALA A 173 -33.90 -6.22 1.68
C ALA A 173 -34.46 -7.37 2.54
N LEU A 174 -35.14 -8.35 1.93
CA LEU A 174 -35.67 -9.52 2.64
C LEU A 174 -34.97 -10.83 2.23
N ALA A 175 -34.51 -11.62 3.20
CA ALA A 175 -33.80 -12.88 2.94
C ALA A 175 -34.66 -13.86 2.14
N ARG A 176 -35.97 -13.90 2.43
CA ARG A 176 -36.93 -14.72 1.70
C ARG A 176 -37.00 -14.35 0.21
N THR A 177 -37.09 -13.06 -0.12
CA THR A 177 -37.13 -12.61 -1.53
C THR A 177 -35.85 -13.02 -2.25
N ARG A 178 -34.69 -12.88 -1.58
CA ARG A 178 -33.37 -13.25 -2.10
C ARG A 178 -33.30 -14.76 -2.40
N ALA A 179 -33.73 -15.59 -1.46
CA ALA A 179 -33.79 -17.04 -1.60
C ALA A 179 -34.76 -17.47 -2.71
N GLU A 180 -35.94 -16.84 -2.82
CA GLU A 180 -36.93 -17.13 -3.87
C GLU A 180 -36.39 -16.86 -5.29
N LEU A 181 -35.56 -15.82 -5.48
CA LEU A 181 -34.90 -15.55 -6.76
C LEU A 181 -33.93 -16.67 -7.16
N TYR A 182 -33.09 -17.13 -6.24
CA TYR A 182 -32.19 -18.27 -6.48
C TYR A 182 -32.93 -19.57 -6.71
N GLN A 183 -33.98 -19.83 -5.92
CA GLN A 183 -34.80 -21.02 -6.04
C GLN A 183 -35.44 -21.12 -7.42
N LYS A 184 -36.01 -20.02 -7.94
CA LYS A 184 -36.57 -19.99 -9.31
C LYS A 184 -35.52 -20.29 -10.37
N SER A 185 -34.33 -19.70 -10.26
CA SER A 185 -33.22 -19.99 -11.17
C SER A 185 -32.82 -21.47 -11.11
N ALA A 186 -32.66 -22.02 -9.91
CA ALA A 186 -32.28 -23.41 -9.70
C ALA A 186 -33.33 -24.41 -10.23
N LEU A 187 -34.62 -24.19 -9.93
CA LEU A 187 -35.71 -25.04 -10.44
C LEU A 187 -35.78 -25.04 -11.97
N SER A 188 -35.50 -23.89 -12.62
CA SER A 188 -35.44 -23.82 -14.08
C SER A 188 -34.30 -24.66 -14.65
N ARG A 189 -33.08 -24.54 -14.09
CA ARG A 189 -31.92 -25.33 -14.53
C ARG A 189 -32.19 -26.82 -14.41
N LEU A 190 -32.76 -27.25 -13.28
CA LEU A 190 -33.14 -28.64 -13.08
C LEU A 190 -34.28 -29.09 -14.01
N SER A 191 -35.18 -28.19 -14.40
CA SER A 191 -36.24 -28.49 -15.36
C SER A 191 -35.70 -28.84 -16.75
N GLU A 192 -34.65 -28.16 -17.21
CA GLU A 192 -33.99 -28.45 -18.51
C GLU A 192 -33.38 -29.86 -18.54
N GLU A 193 -32.97 -30.37 -17.38
CA GLU A 193 -32.42 -31.70 -17.20
C GLU A 193 -33.49 -32.79 -16.99
N GLY A 194 -34.77 -32.43 -17.13
CA GLY A 194 -35.89 -33.35 -16.93
C GLY A 194 -36.27 -33.58 -15.46
N LEU A 195 -35.73 -32.81 -14.52
CA LEU A 195 -35.98 -32.91 -13.08
C LEU A 195 -37.07 -31.95 -12.57
N ALA A 196 -37.86 -31.36 -13.48
CA ALA A 196 -38.90 -30.36 -13.18
C ALA A 196 -39.95 -30.78 -12.14
N LYS A 197 -40.14 -32.10 -11.92
CA LYS A 197 -41.14 -32.68 -11.01
C LYS A 197 -40.51 -33.46 -9.85
N ALA A 198 -39.22 -33.27 -9.57
CA ALA A 198 -38.54 -33.96 -8.48
C ALA A 198 -39.22 -33.64 -7.13
N SER A 199 -39.37 -34.67 -6.28
CA SER A 199 -39.89 -34.46 -4.92
C SER A 199 -38.83 -33.77 -4.05
N GLN A 200 -39.25 -33.08 -2.99
CA GLN A 200 -38.33 -32.43 -2.05
C GLN A 200 -37.30 -33.43 -1.45
N ARG A 201 -37.75 -34.67 -1.17
CA ARG A 201 -36.85 -35.75 -0.74
C ARG A 201 -35.83 -36.11 -1.81
N ALA A 202 -36.24 -36.23 -3.06
CA ALA A 202 -35.32 -36.54 -4.16
C ALA A 202 -34.30 -35.42 -4.39
N LEU A 203 -34.72 -34.16 -4.25
CA LEU A 203 -33.82 -33.00 -4.31
C LEU A 203 -32.81 -33.01 -3.16
N SER A 204 -33.26 -33.25 -1.92
CA SER A 204 -32.38 -33.36 -0.76
C SER A 204 -31.38 -34.53 -0.89
N ASP A 205 -31.85 -35.72 -1.29
CA ASP A 205 -30.97 -36.88 -1.51
C ASP A 205 -29.93 -36.58 -2.62
N SER A 206 -30.31 -35.82 -3.65
CA SER A 206 -29.40 -35.41 -4.73
C SER A 206 -28.40 -34.35 -4.28
N ALA A 207 -28.81 -33.42 -3.41
CA ALA A 207 -27.92 -32.46 -2.78
C ALA A 207 -26.85 -33.16 -1.93
N TYR A 208 -27.26 -34.10 -1.07
CA TYR A 208 -26.33 -34.88 -0.23
C TYR A 208 -25.35 -35.70 -1.07
N ARG A 209 -25.81 -36.38 -2.12
CA ARG A 209 -24.92 -37.14 -3.01
C ARG A 209 -23.92 -36.21 -3.70
N ALA A 210 -24.38 -35.12 -4.30
CA ALA A 210 -23.49 -34.17 -4.95
C ALA A 210 -22.47 -33.57 -3.98
N PHE A 211 -22.86 -33.33 -2.72
CA PHE A 211 -21.95 -32.87 -1.67
C PHE A 211 -20.90 -33.93 -1.32
N GLN A 212 -21.31 -35.19 -1.11
CA GLN A 212 -20.40 -36.32 -0.85
C GLN A 212 -19.46 -36.60 -2.02
N ASP A 213 -19.90 -36.34 -3.25
CA ASP A 213 -19.09 -36.45 -4.46
C ASP A 213 -18.12 -35.26 -4.65
N GLY A 214 -18.12 -34.28 -3.73
CA GLY A 214 -17.29 -33.07 -3.79
C GLY A 214 -17.76 -32.02 -4.81
N ASN A 215 -18.91 -32.23 -5.46
CA ASN A 215 -19.45 -31.28 -6.43
C ASN A 215 -20.32 -30.21 -5.75
N LEU A 216 -19.66 -29.29 -5.04
CA LEU A 216 -20.31 -28.24 -4.25
C LEU A 216 -21.24 -27.36 -5.09
N ALA A 217 -20.84 -27.00 -6.32
CA ALA A 217 -21.67 -26.19 -7.22
C ALA A 217 -22.99 -26.88 -7.55
N ARG A 218 -22.95 -28.20 -7.79
CA ARG A 218 -24.13 -28.99 -8.07
C ARG A 218 -25.01 -29.19 -6.84
N ALA A 219 -24.40 -29.44 -5.68
CA ALA A 219 -25.09 -29.55 -4.41
C ALA A 219 -25.80 -28.24 -4.04
N LEU A 220 -25.21 -27.07 -4.36
CA LEU A 220 -25.85 -25.77 -4.19
C LEU A 220 -27.11 -25.63 -5.04
N VAL A 221 -27.07 -26.01 -6.32
CA VAL A 221 -28.26 -25.94 -7.20
C VAL A 221 -29.41 -26.79 -6.65
N PHE A 222 -29.13 -28.02 -6.20
CA PHE A 222 -30.17 -28.86 -5.58
C PHE A 222 -30.70 -28.28 -4.26
N SER A 223 -29.82 -27.70 -3.44
CA SER A 223 -30.20 -27.08 -2.17
C SER A 223 -31.06 -25.82 -2.38
N GLN A 224 -30.73 -25.00 -3.39
CA GLN A 224 -31.51 -23.81 -3.77
C GLN A 224 -32.92 -24.18 -4.26
N ALA A 225 -33.10 -25.33 -4.89
CA ALA A 225 -34.40 -25.79 -5.39
C ALA A 225 -35.38 -26.25 -4.28
N LEU A 226 -34.93 -26.41 -3.04
CA LEU A 226 -35.77 -26.81 -1.91
C LEU A 226 -36.70 -25.66 -1.47
N ASP A 227 -37.96 -25.99 -1.15
CA ASP A 227 -39.06 -25.04 -0.92
C ASP A 227 -39.72 -25.13 0.46
N ARG A 228 -39.81 -26.34 1.04
CA ARG A 228 -40.71 -26.61 2.19
C ARG A 228 -40.04 -27.06 3.48
N ASP A 229 -38.79 -27.52 3.42
CA ASP A 229 -38.07 -28.03 4.57
C ASP A 229 -36.93 -27.08 4.93
N GLU A 230 -37.30 -26.02 5.62
CA GLU A 230 -36.40 -24.90 5.91
C GLU A 230 -35.24 -25.30 6.82
N GLU A 231 -35.42 -26.33 7.64
CA GLU A 231 -34.37 -26.89 8.49
C GLU A 231 -33.38 -27.69 7.65
N VAL A 232 -33.87 -28.62 6.81
CA VAL A 232 -33.00 -29.40 5.92
C VAL A 232 -32.26 -28.51 4.92
N ARG A 233 -32.94 -27.53 4.33
CA ARG A 233 -32.29 -26.59 3.39
C ARG A 233 -31.22 -25.76 4.08
N SER A 234 -31.49 -25.22 5.27
CA SER A 234 -30.53 -24.39 5.99
C SER A 234 -29.31 -25.19 6.43
N GLU A 235 -29.49 -26.44 6.87
CA GLU A 235 -28.37 -27.32 7.24
C GLU A 235 -27.49 -27.69 6.03
N LEU A 236 -28.10 -28.04 4.89
CA LEU A 236 -27.37 -28.31 3.65
C LEU A 236 -26.57 -27.08 3.18
N LEU A 237 -27.19 -25.89 3.20
CA LEU A 237 -26.52 -24.64 2.83
C LEU A 237 -25.38 -24.30 3.80
N LYS A 238 -25.56 -24.55 5.10
CA LYS A 238 -24.51 -24.36 6.10
C LYS A 238 -23.30 -25.25 5.82
N ASN A 239 -23.52 -26.56 5.61
CA ASN A 239 -22.44 -27.50 5.28
C ASN A 239 -21.74 -27.13 3.96
N LEU A 240 -22.49 -26.61 2.99
CA LEU A 240 -21.93 -26.08 1.74
C LEU A 240 -21.07 -24.84 1.96
N ILE A 241 -21.46 -23.93 2.84
CA ILE A 241 -20.66 -22.76 3.18
C ILE A 241 -19.34 -23.20 3.82
N GLU A 242 -19.39 -24.07 4.82
CA GLU A 242 -18.19 -24.57 5.51
C GLU A 242 -17.24 -25.26 4.52
N ALA A 243 -17.74 -26.20 3.71
CA ALA A 243 -16.94 -26.88 2.69
C ALA A 243 -16.40 -25.92 1.61
N ALA A 244 -17.17 -24.91 1.21
CA ALA A 244 -16.72 -23.91 0.25
C ALA A 244 -15.64 -23.00 0.81
N LEU A 245 -15.73 -22.61 2.08
CA LEU A 245 -14.71 -21.83 2.76
C LEU A 245 -13.42 -22.64 2.94
N GLU A 246 -13.53 -23.94 3.25
CA GLU A 246 -12.40 -24.87 3.28
C GLU A 246 -11.71 -25.02 1.90
N ASP A 247 -12.49 -25.01 0.80
CA ASP A 247 -11.98 -25.02 -0.58
C ASP A 247 -11.45 -23.65 -1.06
N GLY A 248 -11.69 -22.58 -0.29
CA GLY A 248 -11.37 -21.20 -0.65
C GLY A 248 -12.31 -20.58 -1.70
N ASN A 249 -13.50 -21.16 -1.89
CA ASN A 249 -14.53 -20.71 -2.82
C ASN A 249 -15.54 -19.76 -2.14
N ASP A 250 -15.06 -18.58 -1.77
CA ASP A 250 -15.85 -17.51 -1.17
C ASP A 250 -17.12 -17.16 -1.97
N THR A 251 -17.05 -17.20 -3.30
CA THR A 251 -18.18 -16.88 -4.18
C THR A 251 -19.32 -17.89 -4.00
N LEU A 252 -19.00 -19.19 -3.94
CA LEU A 252 -19.98 -20.23 -3.69
C LEU A 252 -20.54 -20.13 -2.27
N ALA A 253 -19.69 -19.88 -1.27
CA ALA A 253 -20.10 -19.66 0.12
C ALA A 253 -21.08 -18.49 0.22
N LEU A 254 -20.78 -17.35 -0.41
CA LEU A 254 -21.62 -16.16 -0.39
C LEU A 254 -22.98 -16.42 -1.05
N ARG A 255 -22.99 -17.11 -2.19
CA ARG A 255 -24.23 -17.49 -2.86
C ARG A 255 -25.07 -18.45 -2.02
N ALA A 256 -24.43 -19.42 -1.35
CA ALA A 256 -25.11 -20.33 -0.43
C ALA A 256 -25.73 -19.58 0.76
N ALA A 257 -25.00 -18.63 1.36
CA ALA A 257 -25.51 -17.78 2.44
C ALA A 257 -26.71 -16.95 1.98
N LYS A 258 -26.62 -16.31 0.80
CA LYS A 258 -27.70 -15.53 0.19
C LYS A 258 -28.93 -16.37 -0.19
N SER A 259 -28.79 -17.70 -0.26
CA SER A 259 -29.88 -18.64 -0.55
C SER A 259 -30.67 -19.06 0.70
N MET A 260 -30.24 -18.66 1.91
CA MET A 260 -31.01 -18.85 3.14
C MET A 260 -32.17 -17.86 3.23
N SER A 261 -33.36 -18.31 3.63
CA SER A 261 -34.59 -17.50 3.61
C SER A 261 -34.92 -16.75 4.91
N ARG A 262 -34.31 -17.17 6.03
CA ARG A 262 -34.52 -16.57 7.35
C ARG A 262 -33.43 -15.53 7.61
N ASP A 263 -33.82 -14.29 7.93
CA ASP A 263 -32.89 -13.19 8.22
C ASP A 263 -31.81 -13.56 9.24
N ARG A 264 -32.19 -14.28 10.31
CA ARG A 264 -31.26 -14.73 11.36
C ARG A 264 -30.22 -15.73 10.83
N ASP A 265 -30.66 -16.69 10.02
CA ASP A 265 -29.78 -17.76 9.52
C ASP A 265 -28.86 -17.21 8.43
N GLN A 266 -29.40 -16.40 7.52
CA GLN A 266 -28.61 -15.68 6.52
C GLN A 266 -27.59 -14.73 7.19
N GLY A 267 -27.98 -13.96 8.21
CA GLY A 267 -27.06 -13.09 8.95
C GLY A 267 -25.92 -13.87 9.62
N ARG A 268 -26.22 -15.04 10.22
CA ARG A 268 -25.19 -15.94 10.78
C ARG A 268 -24.26 -16.49 9.70
N ALA A 269 -24.81 -16.91 8.57
CA ALA A 269 -24.04 -17.41 7.43
C ALA A 269 -23.10 -16.35 6.85
N LEU A 270 -23.58 -15.11 6.67
CA LEU A 270 -22.74 -14.00 6.22
C LEU A 270 -21.64 -13.69 7.24
N ARG A 271 -21.95 -13.75 8.54
CA ARG A 271 -20.95 -13.56 9.61
C ARG A 271 -19.84 -14.61 9.57
N LEU A 272 -20.17 -15.88 9.31
CA LEU A 272 -19.17 -16.94 9.14
C LEU A 272 -18.18 -16.64 8.00
N ILE A 273 -18.66 -16.10 6.89
CA ILE A 273 -17.80 -15.72 5.75
C ILE A 273 -16.93 -14.50 6.12
N VAL A 274 -17.49 -13.52 6.85
CA VAL A 274 -16.72 -12.37 7.37
C VAL A 274 -15.61 -12.86 8.30
N ASP A 275 -15.90 -13.76 9.24
CA ASP A 275 -14.91 -14.36 10.14
C ASP A 275 -13.84 -15.13 9.38
N ALA A 276 -14.23 -15.98 8.42
CA ALA A 276 -13.27 -16.72 7.60
C ALA A 276 -12.36 -15.81 6.76
N ARG A 277 -12.80 -14.61 6.38
CA ARG A 277 -11.94 -13.59 5.74
C ARG A 277 -11.03 -12.90 6.76
N ILE A 278 -11.54 -12.55 7.94
CA ILE A 278 -10.75 -11.97 9.05
C ILE A 278 -9.63 -12.93 9.49
N ASP A 279 -9.92 -14.23 9.61
CA ASP A 279 -8.94 -15.25 9.99
C ASP A 279 -7.79 -15.40 8.97
N ARG A 280 -8.01 -14.94 7.73
CA ARG A 280 -7.02 -14.86 6.65
C ARG A 280 -6.41 -13.45 6.50
N ASP A 281 -6.59 -12.59 7.50
CA ASP A 281 -6.19 -11.17 7.52
C ASP A 281 -6.89 -10.30 6.45
N LYS A 282 -8.01 -10.73 5.87
CA LYS A 282 -8.74 -10.05 4.77
C LYS A 282 -9.88 -9.16 5.22
N ALA A 283 -9.65 -8.35 6.25
CA ALA A 283 -10.68 -7.53 6.87
C ALA A 283 -11.32 -6.49 5.93
N LEU A 284 -10.55 -5.84 5.03
CA LEU A 284 -11.13 -4.92 4.04
C LEU A 284 -12.01 -5.67 3.02
N ARG A 285 -11.57 -6.85 2.59
CA ARG A 285 -12.37 -7.71 1.71
C ARG A 285 -13.63 -8.21 2.42
N ALA A 286 -13.54 -8.54 3.71
CA ALA A 286 -14.70 -8.95 4.51
C ALA A 286 -15.79 -7.87 4.55
N ARG A 287 -15.38 -6.60 4.53
CA ARG A 287 -16.29 -5.45 4.51
C ARG A 287 -17.20 -5.39 3.29
N GLU A 288 -16.84 -6.03 2.18
CA GLU A 288 -17.72 -6.14 1.00
C GLU A 288 -19.05 -6.84 1.30
N ILE A 289 -19.08 -7.67 2.33
CA ILE A 289 -20.24 -8.46 2.74
C ILE A 289 -21.16 -7.64 3.66
N VAL A 290 -20.64 -6.61 4.33
CA VAL A 290 -21.37 -5.79 5.31
C VAL A 290 -22.68 -5.20 4.72
N PRO A 291 -22.71 -4.65 3.50
CA PRO A 291 -23.95 -4.18 2.88
C PRO A 291 -25.03 -5.25 2.66
N LEU A 292 -24.68 -6.55 2.71
CA LEU A 292 -25.61 -7.66 2.49
C LEU A 292 -26.38 -8.07 3.75
N PHE A 293 -25.98 -7.58 4.93
CA PHE A 293 -26.65 -7.83 6.21
C PHE A 293 -27.97 -7.05 6.30
N LEU A 294 -29.05 -7.76 6.65
CA LEU A 294 -30.40 -7.21 6.66
C LEU A 294 -30.80 -6.51 7.97
N LYS A 295 -30.03 -6.71 9.05
CA LYS A 295 -30.31 -6.14 10.38
C LYS A 295 -29.13 -5.29 10.84
N ASP A 296 -29.44 -4.11 11.37
CA ASP A 296 -28.43 -3.14 11.83
C ASP A 296 -27.46 -3.76 12.84
N LYS A 297 -27.96 -4.52 13.82
CA LYS A 297 -27.10 -5.19 14.80
C LYS A 297 -26.05 -6.09 14.14
N ALA A 298 -26.46 -6.94 13.21
CA ALA A 298 -25.55 -7.87 12.56
C ALA A 298 -24.55 -7.14 11.64
N ARG A 299 -24.98 -6.05 11.00
CA ARG A 299 -24.11 -5.16 10.21
C ARG A 299 -23.05 -4.49 11.09
N ILE A 300 -23.46 -3.90 12.21
CA ILE A 300 -22.57 -3.22 13.16
C ILE A 300 -21.61 -4.20 13.82
N ASP A 301 -22.08 -5.38 14.25
CA ASP A 301 -21.23 -6.41 14.84
C ASP A 301 -20.15 -6.88 13.84
N ALA A 302 -20.48 -6.98 12.55
CA ALA A 302 -19.51 -7.29 11.50
C ALA A 302 -18.49 -6.16 11.29
N ASP A 303 -18.93 -4.89 11.21
CA ASP A 303 -18.03 -3.72 11.13
C ASP A 303 -17.10 -3.63 12.36
N ILE A 304 -17.59 -3.96 13.56
CA ILE A 304 -16.78 -4.00 14.78
C ILE A 304 -15.71 -5.09 14.69
N ALA A 305 -16.05 -6.29 14.22
CA ALA A 305 -15.09 -7.36 14.04
C ALA A 305 -14.00 -6.98 13.03
N ILE A 306 -14.40 -6.41 11.89
CA ILE A 306 -13.50 -5.89 10.86
C ILE A 306 -12.59 -4.78 11.41
N ALA A 307 -13.15 -3.80 12.12
CA ALA A 307 -12.38 -2.69 12.68
C ALA A 307 -11.37 -3.17 13.72
N LYS A 308 -11.74 -4.11 14.60
CA LYS A 308 -10.81 -4.69 15.58
C LYS A 308 -9.66 -5.42 14.91
N ASP A 309 -9.95 -6.17 13.84
CA ASP A 309 -8.92 -6.89 13.11
C ASP A 309 -7.97 -5.93 12.36
N LEU A 310 -8.51 -4.91 11.71
CA LEU A 310 -7.72 -3.84 11.10
C LEU A 310 -6.82 -3.14 12.12
N ASP A 311 -7.33 -2.85 13.33
CA ASP A 311 -6.54 -2.26 14.40
C ASP A 311 -5.40 -3.17 14.86
N ARG A 312 -5.66 -4.48 15.01
CA ARG A 312 -4.66 -5.51 15.31
C ARG A 312 -3.56 -5.57 14.26
N GLN A 313 -3.94 -5.45 12.98
CA GLN A 313 -3.01 -5.43 11.86
C GLN A 313 -2.26 -4.08 11.71
N GLY A 314 -2.67 -3.02 12.43
CA GLY A 314 -2.04 -1.71 12.41
C GLY A 314 -2.69 -0.68 11.48
N TYR A 315 -3.82 -0.99 10.85
CA TYR A 315 -4.60 -0.07 10.01
C TYR A 315 -5.51 0.85 10.85
N LYS A 316 -4.87 1.72 11.64
CA LYS A 316 -5.52 2.54 12.69
C LYS A 316 -6.60 3.46 12.14
N ASP A 317 -6.30 4.25 11.10
CA ASP A 317 -7.26 5.19 10.52
C ASP A 317 -8.44 4.48 9.84
N ALA A 318 -8.18 3.39 9.11
CA ALA A 318 -9.24 2.60 8.48
C ALA A 318 -10.18 1.99 9.54
N SER A 319 -9.63 1.39 10.60
CA SER A 319 -10.40 0.85 11.72
C SER A 319 -11.31 1.92 12.34
N ARG A 320 -10.73 3.07 12.67
CA ARG A 320 -11.44 4.22 13.24
C ARG A 320 -12.55 4.73 12.32
N GLN A 321 -12.24 4.96 11.04
CA GLN A 321 -13.19 5.51 10.08
C GLN A 321 -14.40 4.59 9.84
N ILE A 322 -14.19 3.27 9.81
CA ILE A 322 -15.29 2.29 9.67
C ILE A 322 -16.29 2.43 10.82
N LEU A 323 -15.83 2.52 12.07
CA LEU A 323 -16.74 2.68 13.21
C LEU A 323 -17.45 4.03 13.20
N LEU A 324 -16.74 5.11 12.84
CA LEU A 324 -17.32 6.46 12.81
C LEU A 324 -18.40 6.64 11.75
N GLN A 325 -18.37 5.87 10.66
CA GLN A 325 -19.44 5.88 9.65
C GLN A 325 -20.79 5.41 10.21
N ASN A 326 -20.78 4.56 11.24
CA ASN A 326 -22.00 4.07 11.90
C ASN A 326 -22.58 5.08 12.93
N VAL A 327 -21.77 6.02 13.46
CA VAL A 327 -22.19 6.97 14.51
C VAL A 327 -23.30 7.92 14.05
N ASN A 328 -23.35 8.24 12.75
CA ASN A 328 -24.31 9.19 12.19
C ASN A 328 -25.56 8.50 11.60
N GLN A 329 -25.67 7.18 11.71
CA GLN A 329 -26.81 6.42 11.21
C GLN A 329 -27.84 6.19 12.33
N PRO A 330 -29.14 6.16 12.03
CA PRO A 330 -30.14 5.69 12.99
C PRO A 330 -29.90 4.20 13.27
N ILE A 331 -29.85 3.81 14.55
CA ILE A 331 -29.64 2.43 14.99
C ILE A 331 -30.78 2.08 15.95
N ASP A 332 -31.65 1.15 15.55
CA ASP A 332 -32.85 0.79 16.32
C ASP A 332 -32.55 -0.17 17.51
N ASP A 333 -31.45 -0.92 17.46
CA ASP A 333 -31.10 -1.94 18.46
C ASP A 333 -30.17 -1.38 19.56
N PRO A 334 -30.61 -1.27 20.83
CA PRO A 334 -29.79 -0.77 21.93
C PRO A 334 -28.50 -1.56 22.17
N ASN A 335 -28.51 -2.87 21.93
CA ASN A 335 -27.31 -3.71 22.10
C ASN A 335 -26.28 -3.42 21.00
N ALA A 336 -26.75 -3.11 19.79
CA ALA A 336 -25.85 -2.71 18.70
C ALA A 336 -25.16 -1.37 19.01
N VAL A 337 -25.90 -0.41 19.56
CA VAL A 337 -25.34 0.86 20.05
C VAL A 337 -24.34 0.61 21.18
N ALA A 338 -24.67 -0.23 22.17
CA ALA A 338 -23.76 -0.55 23.26
C ALA A 338 -22.44 -1.22 22.77
N ASN A 339 -22.54 -2.16 21.82
CA ASN A 339 -21.37 -2.77 21.19
C ASN A 339 -20.52 -1.74 20.43
N LEU A 340 -21.16 -0.81 19.72
CA LEU A 340 -20.46 0.26 19.00
C LEU A 340 -19.75 1.22 19.97
N VAL A 341 -20.39 1.58 21.09
CA VAL A 341 -19.76 2.37 22.16
C VAL A 341 -18.51 1.66 22.67
N ALA A 342 -18.61 0.36 22.97
CA ALA A 342 -17.48 -0.42 23.46
C ALA A 342 -16.31 -0.44 22.46
N ALA A 343 -16.61 -0.60 21.17
CA ALA A 343 -15.62 -0.59 20.11
C ALA A 343 -14.96 0.79 19.95
N LEU A 344 -15.75 1.87 19.87
CA LEU A 344 -15.25 3.25 19.80
C LEU A 344 -14.37 3.60 21.01
N ALA A 345 -14.81 3.23 22.22
CA ALA A 345 -14.04 3.45 23.44
C ALA A 345 -12.68 2.72 23.39
N SER A 346 -12.64 1.49 22.87
CA SER A 346 -11.39 0.74 22.70
C SER A 346 -10.40 1.39 21.73
N LEU A 347 -10.89 2.18 20.78
CA LEU A 347 -10.07 2.99 19.85
C LEU A 347 -9.84 4.43 20.36
N SER A 348 -10.13 4.71 21.63
CA SER A 348 -10.01 6.04 22.25
C SER A 348 -10.92 7.13 21.66
N GLU A 349 -11.99 6.77 20.94
CA GLU A 349 -13.00 7.70 20.41
C GLU A 349 -14.05 8.06 21.49
N PHE A 350 -13.58 8.56 22.64
CA PHE A 350 -14.38 8.74 23.84
C PHE A 350 -15.56 9.70 23.67
N GLN A 351 -15.41 10.77 22.88
CA GLN A 351 -16.49 11.74 22.65
C GLN A 351 -17.65 11.13 21.88
N SER A 352 -17.35 10.40 20.81
CA SER A 352 -18.35 9.69 20.00
C SER A 352 -19.00 8.57 20.81
N ALA A 353 -18.21 7.83 21.59
CA ALA A 353 -18.67 6.76 22.47
C ALA A 353 -19.62 7.30 23.56
N ALA A 354 -19.25 8.37 24.27
CA ALA A 354 -20.09 8.99 25.29
C ALA A 354 -21.41 9.52 24.71
N LYS A 355 -21.35 10.22 23.56
CA LYS A 355 -22.54 10.72 22.86
C LYS A 355 -23.54 9.60 22.52
N LEU A 356 -23.07 8.44 22.09
CA LEU A 356 -23.93 7.29 21.80
C LEU A 356 -24.46 6.63 23.09
N ALA A 357 -23.62 6.50 24.11
CA ALA A 357 -24.03 5.93 25.40
C ALA A 357 -25.13 6.76 26.09
N GLU A 358 -25.07 8.10 25.98
CA GLU A 358 -26.08 9.03 26.50
C GLU A 358 -27.46 8.86 25.84
N GLN A 359 -27.52 8.37 24.60
CA GLN A 359 -28.77 8.15 23.87
C GLN A 359 -29.49 6.87 24.30
N LEU A 360 -28.80 5.97 25.01
CA LEU A 360 -29.38 4.74 25.51
C LEU A 360 -30.30 5.03 26.70
N ALA A 361 -31.50 4.44 26.64
CA ALA A 361 -32.39 4.38 27.79
C ALA A 361 -31.77 3.54 28.91
N ASP A 362 -32.14 3.83 30.16
CA ASP A 362 -31.63 3.12 31.32
C ASP A 362 -31.98 1.62 31.26
N GLY A 363 -30.98 0.76 31.50
CA GLY A 363 -31.10 -0.70 31.41
C GLY A 363 -29.78 -1.38 31.05
N GLU A 364 -29.85 -2.68 30.76
CA GLU A 364 -28.67 -3.54 30.50
C GLU A 364 -27.73 -2.99 29.41
N ALA A 365 -28.28 -2.51 28.29
CA ALA A 365 -27.47 -1.98 27.19
C ALA A 365 -26.67 -0.72 27.58
N ARG A 366 -27.30 0.20 28.34
CA ARG A 366 -26.63 1.40 28.87
C ARG A 366 -25.56 1.03 29.88
N SER A 367 -25.88 0.12 30.81
CA SER A 367 -24.94 -0.43 31.79
C SER A 367 -23.68 -0.99 31.10
N HIS A 368 -23.88 -1.82 30.07
CA HIS A 368 -22.79 -2.39 29.28
C HIS A 368 -21.97 -1.33 28.54
N ALA A 369 -22.62 -0.35 27.91
CA ALA A 369 -21.95 0.72 27.18
C ALA A 369 -21.02 1.53 28.09
N TYR A 370 -21.52 1.96 29.26
CA TYR A 370 -20.72 2.70 30.23
C TYR A 370 -19.62 1.84 30.87
N SER A 371 -19.85 0.55 31.14
CA SER A 371 -18.80 -0.31 31.71
C SER A 371 -17.57 -0.42 30.81
N ARG A 372 -17.79 -0.54 29.50
CA ARG A 372 -16.72 -0.57 28.49
C ARG A 372 -16.06 0.79 28.31
N LEU A 373 -16.84 1.89 28.28
CA LEU A 373 -16.33 3.25 28.20
C LEU A 373 -15.45 3.62 29.39
N ILE A 374 -15.90 3.34 30.61
CA ILE A 374 -15.18 3.61 31.86
C ILE A 374 -13.86 2.85 31.89
N LYS A 375 -13.88 1.55 31.55
CA LYS A 375 -12.65 0.75 31.50
C LYS A 375 -11.65 1.35 30.51
N ALA A 376 -12.10 1.77 29.32
CA ALA A 376 -11.22 2.35 28.31
C ALA A 376 -10.67 3.73 28.73
N LEU A 377 -11.48 4.57 29.39
CA LEU A 377 -11.02 5.83 29.99
C LEU A 377 -9.95 5.58 31.06
N ALA A 378 -10.15 4.56 31.90
CA ALA A 378 -9.18 4.17 32.91
C ALA A 378 -7.85 3.69 32.29
N ASP A 379 -7.88 2.89 31.21
CA ASP A 379 -6.67 2.40 30.54
C ASP A 379 -5.75 3.51 30.01
N VAL A 380 -6.34 4.63 29.57
CA VAL A 380 -5.61 5.83 29.12
C VAL A 380 -5.33 6.84 30.24
N GLY A 381 -5.62 6.48 31.49
CA GLY A 381 -5.31 7.27 32.69
C GLY A 381 -6.32 8.38 33.03
N LYS A 382 -7.48 8.44 32.37
CA LYS A 382 -8.54 9.42 32.68
C LYS A 382 -9.41 8.96 33.87
N LEU A 383 -8.77 8.74 35.00
CA LEU A 383 -9.38 8.14 36.20
C LEU A 383 -10.55 8.97 36.75
N ASP A 384 -10.41 10.28 36.84
CA ASP A 384 -11.46 11.16 37.38
C ASP A 384 -12.74 11.17 36.51
N GLU A 385 -12.59 10.97 35.20
CA GLU A 385 -13.74 10.83 34.29
C GLU A 385 -14.36 9.44 34.41
N ALA A 386 -13.52 8.40 34.47
CA ALA A 386 -13.94 7.01 34.66
C ALA A 386 -14.73 6.82 35.97
N GLU A 387 -14.25 7.37 37.09
CA GLU A 387 -14.91 7.27 38.40
C GLU A 387 -16.25 8.01 38.44
N ARG A 388 -16.34 9.20 37.82
CA ARG A 388 -17.58 9.98 37.77
C ARG A 388 -18.72 9.25 37.05
N LEU A 389 -18.37 8.45 36.04
CA LEU A 389 -19.35 7.72 35.23
C LEU A 389 -19.82 6.41 35.88
N LEU A 390 -19.24 5.96 37.00
CA LEU A 390 -19.64 4.71 37.66
C LEU A 390 -21.13 4.70 38.06
N GLY A 391 -21.71 5.88 38.33
CA GLY A 391 -23.13 6.04 38.66
C GLY A 391 -24.09 5.72 37.51
N GLU A 392 -23.59 5.65 36.27
CA GLU A 392 -24.38 5.34 35.08
C GLU A 392 -24.58 3.83 34.85
N ILE A 393 -23.89 2.97 35.63
CA ILE A 393 -23.95 1.52 35.52
C ILE A 393 -24.98 0.95 36.50
N SER A 394 -25.98 0.23 35.98
CA SER A 394 -27.02 -0.42 36.79
C SER A 394 -26.75 -1.88 37.11
N GLU A 395 -26.07 -2.62 36.22
CA GLU A 395 -25.81 -4.05 36.41
C GLU A 395 -24.56 -4.33 37.25
N ARG A 396 -24.67 -5.30 38.16
CA ARG A 396 -23.57 -5.65 39.09
C ARG A 396 -22.32 -6.17 38.39
N GLU A 397 -22.49 -7.03 37.39
CA GLU A 397 -21.37 -7.62 36.64
C GLU A 397 -20.60 -6.54 35.86
N ASP A 398 -21.32 -5.65 35.17
CA ASP A 398 -20.74 -4.51 34.47
C ASP A 398 -20.02 -3.54 35.41
N LEU A 399 -20.58 -3.31 36.60
CA LEU A 399 -19.96 -2.46 37.61
C LEU A 399 -18.65 -3.07 38.13
N GLY A 400 -18.63 -4.40 38.33
CA GLY A 400 -17.43 -5.16 38.66
C GLY A 400 -16.35 -5.01 37.59
N PHE A 401 -16.71 -5.17 36.31
CA PHE A 401 -15.80 -5.00 35.18
C PHE A 401 -15.19 -3.58 35.11
N ALA A 402 -16.03 -2.55 35.25
CA ALA A 402 -15.58 -1.15 35.23
C ALA A 402 -14.63 -0.82 36.39
N ARG A 403 -14.98 -1.27 37.61
CA ARG A 403 -14.16 -1.12 38.81
C ARG A 403 -12.81 -1.83 38.68
N ALA A 404 -12.79 -3.04 38.12
CA ALA A 404 -11.55 -3.77 37.87
C ALA A 404 -10.62 -3.01 36.89
N GLY A 405 -11.20 -2.37 35.87
CA GLY A 405 -10.48 -1.48 34.96
C GLY A 405 -9.82 -0.30 35.67
N ILE A 406 -10.58 0.42 36.51
CA ILE A 406 -10.07 1.54 37.32
C ILE A 406 -8.98 1.07 38.28
N ALA A 407 -9.22 -0.03 39.02
CA ALA A 407 -8.27 -0.61 39.95
C ALA A 407 -6.92 -0.94 39.28
N LYS A 408 -6.95 -1.60 38.11
CA LYS A 408 -5.75 -1.89 37.32
C LYS A 408 -5.01 -0.63 36.90
N ALA A 409 -5.74 0.40 36.47
CA ALA A 409 -5.15 1.66 36.06
C ALA A 409 -4.50 2.41 37.24
N LEU A 410 -5.15 2.41 38.41
CA LEU A 410 -4.58 2.93 39.66
C LEU A 410 -3.28 2.19 40.06
N ILE A 411 -3.27 0.86 39.98
CA ILE A 411 -2.09 0.04 40.26
C ILE A 411 -0.95 0.37 39.30
N LYS A 412 -1.24 0.55 38.01
CA LYS A 412 -0.25 0.94 36.99
C LYS A 412 0.29 2.37 37.23
N ALA A 413 -0.49 3.22 37.86
CA ALA A 413 -0.11 4.58 38.28
C ALA A 413 0.47 4.64 39.71
N ASP A 414 0.93 3.51 40.26
CA ASP A 414 1.53 3.36 41.59
C ASP A 414 0.61 3.77 42.78
N ARG A 415 -0.70 3.91 42.55
CA ARG A 415 -1.72 4.16 43.59
C ARG A 415 -2.26 2.84 44.16
N ILE A 416 -1.35 2.02 44.71
CA ILE A 416 -1.60 0.61 45.02
C ILE A 416 -2.70 0.41 46.06
N THR A 417 -2.69 1.19 47.14
CA THR A 417 -3.69 1.08 48.22
C THR A 417 -5.09 1.38 47.70
N GLU A 418 -5.22 2.35 46.79
CA GLU A 418 -6.50 2.72 46.18
C GLU A 418 -6.97 1.63 45.22
N GLY A 419 -6.06 1.08 44.40
CA GLY A 419 -6.39 -0.04 43.51
C GLY A 419 -6.75 -1.34 44.26
N GLU A 420 -6.06 -1.65 45.36
CA GLU A 420 -6.35 -2.83 46.19
C GLU A 420 -7.69 -2.69 46.91
N ALA A 421 -8.11 -1.47 47.28
CA ALA A 421 -9.39 -1.23 47.95
C ALA A 421 -10.60 -1.68 47.10
N PHE A 422 -10.50 -1.63 45.77
CA PHE A 422 -11.57 -2.11 44.87
C PHE A 422 -11.83 -3.61 44.98
N LEU A 423 -10.89 -4.43 45.46
CA LEU A 423 -11.12 -5.88 45.64
C LEU A 423 -12.25 -6.18 46.62
N VAL A 424 -12.57 -5.27 47.55
CA VAL A 424 -13.68 -5.41 48.49
C VAL A 424 -15.04 -5.31 47.78
N ASP A 425 -15.08 -4.54 46.69
CA ASP A 425 -16.28 -4.13 45.97
C ASP A 425 -16.46 -4.85 44.61
N ILE A 426 -15.58 -5.81 44.32
CA ILE A 426 -15.61 -6.68 43.13
C ILE A 426 -15.89 -8.11 43.59
N ASP A 427 -16.93 -8.73 43.02
CA ASP A 427 -17.30 -10.10 43.34
C ASP A 427 -16.20 -11.10 42.93
N ALA A 428 -16.16 -12.23 43.63
CA ALA A 428 -15.28 -13.36 43.31
C ALA A 428 -15.47 -13.81 41.84
N GLY A 429 -14.40 -13.80 41.04
CA GLY A 429 -14.47 -14.14 39.62
C GLY A 429 -13.33 -13.53 38.77
N PRO A 430 -13.48 -13.51 37.42
CA PRO A 430 -12.43 -13.08 36.50
C PRO A 430 -11.98 -11.63 36.69
N ASP A 431 -12.88 -10.73 37.07
CA ASP A 431 -12.56 -9.31 37.28
C ASP A 431 -11.76 -9.08 38.57
N HIS A 432 -12.06 -9.85 39.63
CA HIS A 432 -11.23 -9.88 40.84
C HIS A 432 -9.81 -10.39 40.52
N ASP A 433 -9.70 -11.51 39.79
CA ASP A 433 -8.41 -12.09 39.40
C ASP A 433 -7.56 -11.14 38.55
N ARG A 434 -8.18 -10.36 37.65
CA ARG A 434 -7.48 -9.33 36.86
C ARG A 434 -6.80 -8.27 37.73
N VAL A 435 -7.42 -7.89 38.85
CA VAL A 435 -6.82 -6.94 39.80
C VAL A 435 -5.71 -7.62 40.61
N VAL A 436 -5.91 -8.86 41.05
CA VAL A 436 -4.89 -9.66 41.75
C VAL A 436 -3.65 -9.89 40.88
N GLU A 437 -3.81 -10.21 39.59
CA GLU A 437 -2.71 -10.36 38.63
C GLU A 437 -1.92 -9.05 38.46
N ALA A 438 -2.61 -7.90 38.40
CA ALA A 438 -1.96 -6.59 38.29
C ALA A 438 -1.18 -6.23 39.57
N LEU A 439 -1.74 -6.52 40.74
CA LEU A 439 -1.07 -6.35 42.03
C LEU A 439 0.17 -7.25 42.15
N SER A 440 0.06 -8.51 41.74
CA SER A 440 1.19 -9.45 41.69
C SER A 440 2.29 -8.98 40.74
N SER A 441 1.90 -8.54 39.54
CA SER A 441 2.84 -8.02 38.53
C SER A 441 3.58 -6.77 39.03
N HIS A 442 2.89 -5.88 39.74
CA HIS A 442 3.52 -4.70 40.37
C HIS A 442 4.45 -5.10 41.52
N ALA A 443 4.06 -6.06 42.37
CA ALA A 443 4.91 -6.58 43.44
C ALA A 443 6.23 -7.17 42.88
N LEU A 444 6.14 -7.95 41.80
CA LEU A 444 7.31 -8.49 41.11
C LEU A 444 8.23 -7.40 40.52
N LYS A 445 7.65 -6.37 39.90
CA LYS A 445 8.42 -5.23 39.38
C LYS A 445 9.16 -4.45 40.48
N THR A 446 8.60 -4.42 41.69
CA THR A 446 9.20 -3.75 42.85
C THR A 446 10.10 -4.67 43.69
N GLY A 447 10.29 -5.93 43.28
CA GLY A 447 11.16 -6.90 43.94
C GLY A 447 10.54 -7.59 45.15
N ASP A 448 9.24 -7.40 45.41
CA ASP A 448 8.53 -8.01 46.54
C ASP A 448 7.90 -9.36 46.13
N VAL A 449 8.74 -10.40 46.04
CA VAL A 449 8.34 -11.75 45.64
C VAL A 449 7.39 -12.37 46.66
N ASP A 450 7.56 -12.09 47.95
CA ASP A 450 6.68 -12.60 49.01
C ASP A 450 5.25 -12.08 48.84
N LYS A 451 5.10 -10.79 48.51
CA LYS A 451 3.80 -10.19 48.22
C LYS A 451 3.20 -10.71 46.92
N ALA A 452 4.01 -11.02 45.90
CA ALA A 452 3.52 -11.71 44.71
C ALA A 452 2.99 -13.12 45.02
N ARG A 453 3.68 -13.88 45.90
CA ARG A 453 3.19 -15.18 46.41
C ARG A 453 1.91 -15.05 47.25
N LEU A 454 1.76 -13.96 48.01
CA LEU A 454 0.50 -13.65 48.69
C LEU A 454 -0.63 -13.45 47.67
N PHE A 455 -0.41 -12.71 46.60
CA PHE A 455 -1.42 -12.50 45.56
C PHE A 455 -1.72 -13.78 44.77
N LEU A 456 -0.73 -14.64 44.52
CA LEU A 456 -0.97 -15.98 43.98
C LEU A 456 -1.98 -16.79 44.81
N SER A 457 -1.92 -16.68 46.15
CA SER A 457 -2.89 -17.35 47.04
C SER A 457 -4.30 -16.74 47.02
N LYS A 458 -4.43 -15.49 46.55
CA LYS A 458 -5.70 -14.77 46.40
C LYS A 458 -6.34 -14.96 45.02
N ALA A 459 -5.59 -15.44 44.03
CA ALA A 459 -6.11 -15.72 42.70
C ALA A 459 -7.02 -16.96 42.72
N GLN A 460 -8.18 -16.86 42.07
CA GLN A 460 -9.24 -17.87 42.16
C GLN A 460 -9.22 -18.84 40.97
N SER A 461 -8.98 -18.35 39.77
CA SER A 461 -8.91 -19.17 38.55
C SER A 461 -7.54 -19.82 38.36
N GLU A 462 -7.54 -21.02 37.78
CA GLU A 462 -6.33 -21.77 37.42
C GLU A 462 -5.46 -20.98 36.42
N ALA A 463 -6.10 -20.30 35.46
CA ALA A 463 -5.42 -19.46 34.47
C ALA A 463 -4.68 -18.26 35.11
N ALA A 464 -5.31 -17.56 36.07
CA ALA A 464 -4.67 -16.48 36.79
C ALA A 464 -3.49 -16.97 37.64
N ARG A 465 -3.67 -18.10 38.33
CA ARG A 465 -2.60 -18.74 39.12
C ARG A 465 -1.42 -19.15 38.23
N CYS A 466 -1.69 -19.71 37.05
CA CYS A 466 -0.67 -20.06 36.06
C CYS A 466 0.14 -18.83 35.62
N ARG A 467 -0.51 -17.75 35.17
CA ARG A 467 0.17 -16.51 34.74
C ARG A 467 1.01 -15.87 35.84
N ILE A 468 0.50 -15.88 37.08
CA ILE A 468 1.25 -15.39 38.24
C ILE A 468 2.48 -16.28 38.50
N LEU A 469 2.34 -17.61 38.46
CA LEU A 469 3.47 -18.55 38.62
C LEU A 469 4.55 -18.35 37.56
N ILE A 470 4.18 -18.20 36.28
CA ILE A 470 5.13 -17.89 35.20
C ILE A 470 5.86 -16.58 35.48
N SER A 471 5.14 -15.54 35.89
CA SER A 471 5.72 -14.23 36.19
C SER A 471 6.70 -14.29 37.36
N ILE A 472 6.37 -15.02 38.43
CA ILE A 472 7.29 -15.26 39.56
C ILE A 472 8.53 -16.03 39.08
N ALA A 473 8.35 -17.10 38.31
CA ALA A 473 9.45 -17.92 37.81
C ALA A 473 10.47 -17.13 36.97
N LEU A 474 9.99 -16.27 36.07
CA LEU A 474 10.86 -15.44 35.21
C LEU A 474 11.68 -14.42 36.02
N VAL A 475 11.18 -13.94 37.17
CA VAL A 475 11.92 -13.04 38.06
C VAL A 475 12.89 -13.82 38.95
N SER A 476 12.47 -14.98 39.46
CA SER A 476 13.27 -15.86 40.31
C SER A 476 14.44 -16.53 39.59
N GLU A 477 14.45 -16.59 38.25
CA GLU A 477 15.55 -17.17 37.44
C GLU A 477 16.92 -16.56 37.79
N ARG A 478 16.94 -15.26 38.10
CA ARG A 478 18.16 -14.52 38.45
C ARG A 478 18.79 -15.00 39.76
N GLU A 479 17.99 -15.55 40.67
CA GLU A 479 18.43 -16.03 41.98
C GLU A 479 18.68 -17.54 41.95
N SER A 480 17.76 -18.31 41.36
CA SER A 480 17.81 -19.76 41.30
C SER A 480 17.02 -20.31 40.11
N ARG A 481 17.73 -20.89 39.14
CA ARG A 481 17.13 -21.59 37.99
C ARG A 481 16.32 -22.84 38.39
N ASP A 482 16.73 -23.50 39.47
CA ASP A 482 16.01 -24.67 39.99
C ASP A 482 14.66 -24.26 40.59
N GLU A 483 14.62 -23.11 41.28
CA GLU A 483 13.37 -22.55 41.82
C GLU A 483 12.44 -22.08 40.69
N ALA A 484 12.98 -21.37 39.70
CA ALA A 484 12.22 -20.97 38.51
C ALA A 484 11.63 -22.18 37.78
N SER A 485 12.41 -23.24 37.59
CA SER A 485 11.94 -24.49 36.98
C SER A 485 10.85 -25.16 37.81
N ALA A 486 11.00 -25.20 39.14
CA ALA A 486 10.00 -25.78 40.04
C ALA A 486 8.66 -25.03 39.99
N LEU A 487 8.69 -23.69 39.89
CA LEU A 487 7.49 -22.85 39.74
C LEU A 487 6.80 -23.07 38.40
N LEU A 488 7.55 -23.22 37.31
CA LEU A 488 6.96 -23.56 36.01
C LEU A 488 6.35 -24.97 36.00
N GLU A 489 6.97 -25.95 36.67
CA GLU A 489 6.36 -27.28 36.86
C GLU A 489 5.09 -27.23 37.73
N GLU A 490 5.03 -26.31 38.71
CA GLU A 490 3.81 -26.03 39.44
C GLU A 490 2.72 -25.45 38.52
N ALA A 491 3.09 -24.52 37.62
CA ALA A 491 2.17 -23.97 36.63
C ALA A 491 1.57 -25.06 35.72
N VAL A 492 2.40 -26.00 35.23
CA VAL A 492 1.93 -27.16 34.45
C VAL A 492 0.90 -27.99 35.22
N LYS A 493 1.11 -28.20 36.52
CA LYS A 493 0.16 -28.95 37.36
C LYS A 493 -1.14 -28.19 37.59
N VAL A 494 -1.10 -26.86 37.74
CA VAL A 494 -2.28 -26.02 37.98
C VAL A 494 -3.24 -26.07 36.79
N ILE A 495 -2.73 -26.15 35.57
CA ILE A 495 -3.55 -26.19 34.36
C ILE A 495 -3.91 -27.62 33.90
N ALA A 496 -3.47 -28.65 34.62
CA ALA A 496 -3.70 -30.04 34.25
C ALA A 496 -5.20 -30.39 34.37
N GLY A 497 -5.92 -30.32 33.25
CA GLY A 497 -7.36 -30.56 33.17
C GLY A 497 -8.22 -29.30 32.88
N ALA A 498 -7.59 -28.14 32.69
CA ALA A 498 -8.28 -26.91 32.27
C ALA A 498 -8.73 -26.99 30.80
N SER A 499 -9.85 -26.33 30.47
CA SER A 499 -10.39 -26.30 29.09
C SER A 499 -9.46 -25.61 28.08
N ASP A 500 -8.64 -24.64 28.52
CA ASP A 500 -7.72 -23.84 27.70
C ASP A 500 -6.25 -24.22 27.94
N SER A 501 -5.98 -25.50 28.20
CA SER A 501 -4.65 -25.97 28.62
C SER A 501 -3.55 -25.72 27.59
N ASP A 502 -3.83 -25.77 26.29
CA ASP A 502 -2.84 -25.67 25.21
C ASP A 502 -2.18 -24.29 25.08
N GLU A 503 -2.93 -23.19 25.22
CA GLU A 503 -2.39 -21.82 25.18
C GLU A 503 -1.53 -21.55 26.42
N SER A 504 -1.99 -21.99 27.59
CA SER A 504 -1.20 -21.89 28.82
C SER A 504 0.05 -22.78 28.77
N LEU A 505 -0.01 -23.95 28.14
CA LEU A 505 1.15 -24.81 27.92
C LEU A 505 2.17 -24.16 26.97
N ALA A 506 1.72 -23.44 25.94
CA ALA A 506 2.58 -22.65 25.06
C ALA A 506 3.35 -21.58 25.85
N ASP A 507 2.66 -20.79 26.69
CA ASP A 507 3.29 -19.76 27.53
C ASP A 507 4.34 -20.36 28.50
N ILE A 508 4.01 -21.49 29.12
CA ILE A 508 4.95 -22.20 30.01
C ILE A 508 6.16 -22.72 29.23
N ALA A 509 5.97 -23.28 28.03
CA ALA A 509 7.07 -23.76 27.20
C ALA A 509 8.03 -22.63 26.81
N VAL A 510 7.49 -21.48 26.39
CA VAL A 510 8.30 -20.27 26.12
C VAL A 510 9.04 -19.80 27.37
N ALA A 511 8.39 -19.83 28.54
CA ALA A 511 9.05 -19.50 29.80
C ALA A 511 10.20 -20.46 30.14
N PHE A 512 10.05 -21.77 29.91
CA PHE A 512 11.14 -22.74 30.06
C PHE A 512 12.32 -22.44 29.13
N ALA A 513 12.06 -22.07 27.88
CA ALA A 513 13.11 -21.64 26.96
C ALA A 513 13.82 -20.36 27.44
N ARG A 514 13.08 -19.37 27.95
CA ARG A 514 13.66 -18.13 28.50
C ARG A 514 14.60 -18.37 29.67
N ILE A 515 14.33 -19.36 30.53
CA ILE A 515 15.22 -19.73 31.64
C ILE A 515 16.34 -20.72 31.23
N GLY A 516 16.45 -21.04 29.94
CA GLY A 516 17.49 -21.90 29.36
C GLY A 516 17.19 -23.40 29.37
N ASN A 517 15.98 -23.83 29.76
CA ASN A 517 15.57 -25.23 29.76
C ASN A 517 14.83 -25.63 28.47
N VAL A 518 15.57 -25.61 27.36
CA VAL A 518 15.02 -25.87 26.01
C VAL A 518 14.44 -27.27 25.88
N LEU A 519 15.07 -28.29 26.49
CA LEU A 519 14.59 -29.67 26.45
C LEU A 519 13.18 -29.81 27.03
N ARG A 520 12.89 -29.11 28.14
CA ARG A 520 11.56 -29.14 28.74
C ARG A 520 10.56 -28.33 27.93
N ALA A 521 10.98 -27.20 27.37
CA ALA A 521 10.17 -26.40 26.45
C ALA A 521 9.71 -27.26 25.25
N ASP A 522 10.62 -27.97 24.58
CA ASP A 522 10.31 -28.82 23.41
C ASP A 522 9.38 -29.98 23.77
N ALA A 523 9.55 -30.57 24.96
CA ALA A 523 8.67 -31.61 25.46
C ALA A 523 7.22 -31.11 25.67
N LEU A 524 7.05 -29.88 26.19
CA LEU A 524 5.73 -29.27 26.36
C LEU A 524 5.11 -28.90 25.02
N VAL A 525 5.87 -28.30 24.10
CA VAL A 525 5.39 -28.01 22.74
C VAL A 525 4.89 -29.27 22.04
N SER A 526 5.57 -30.40 22.22
CA SER A 526 5.16 -31.69 21.66
C SER A 526 3.85 -32.24 22.23
N SER A 527 3.42 -31.76 23.41
CA SER A 527 2.17 -32.15 24.07
C SER A 527 0.98 -31.25 23.76
N ILE A 528 1.19 -30.08 23.15
CA ILE A 528 0.12 -29.15 22.77
C ILE A 528 -0.68 -29.75 21.62
N GLU A 529 -2.00 -29.94 21.75
CA GLU A 529 -2.83 -30.50 20.66
C GLU A 529 -3.18 -29.46 19.60
N ASP A 530 -3.52 -28.23 20.02
CA ASP A 530 -3.83 -27.11 19.16
C ASP A 530 -2.65 -26.72 18.26
N ALA A 531 -2.87 -26.81 16.95
CA ALA A 531 -1.81 -26.57 15.97
C ALA A 531 -1.33 -25.11 15.97
N LYS A 532 -2.21 -24.15 16.25
CA LYS A 532 -1.89 -22.71 16.23
C LYS A 532 -1.02 -22.34 17.43
N ALA A 533 -1.42 -22.73 18.63
CA ALA A 533 -0.65 -22.58 19.87
C ALA A 533 0.71 -23.29 19.75
N ARG A 534 0.75 -24.50 19.18
CA ARG A 534 2.00 -25.24 18.97
C ARG A 534 2.97 -24.48 18.04
N GLN A 535 2.48 -23.96 16.91
CA GLN A 535 3.31 -23.21 15.97
C GLN A 535 3.79 -21.88 16.55
N GLN A 536 2.91 -21.16 17.24
CA GLN A 536 3.27 -19.94 17.97
C GLN A 536 4.39 -20.19 18.98
N ALA A 537 4.28 -21.24 19.81
CA ALA A 537 5.30 -21.60 20.79
C ALA A 537 6.64 -21.92 20.13
N LYS A 538 6.65 -22.69 19.03
CA LYS A 538 7.88 -23.00 18.28
C LYS A 538 8.57 -21.72 17.79
N ARG A 539 7.81 -20.77 17.24
CA ARG A 539 8.37 -19.50 16.76
C ARG A 539 8.96 -18.70 17.91
N GLU A 540 8.20 -18.48 18.99
CA GLU A 540 8.67 -17.70 20.14
C GLU A 540 9.90 -18.31 20.82
N ILE A 541 9.97 -19.65 20.91
CA ILE A 541 11.17 -20.34 21.41
C ILE A 541 12.37 -20.08 20.49
N ALA A 542 12.19 -20.14 19.17
CA ALA A 542 13.27 -19.82 18.23
C ALA A 542 13.75 -18.37 18.38
N GLU A 543 12.83 -17.39 18.47
CA GLU A 543 13.17 -15.97 18.70
C GLU A 543 13.94 -15.76 20.02
N VAL A 544 13.52 -16.44 21.10
CA VAL A 544 14.22 -16.40 22.39
C VAL A 544 15.66 -16.91 22.25
N LEU A 545 15.86 -18.00 21.49
CA LEU A 545 17.18 -18.60 21.33
C LEU A 545 18.09 -17.78 20.42
N VAL A 546 17.56 -17.11 19.39
CA VAL A 546 18.34 -16.13 18.61
C VAL A 546 18.86 -15.02 19.52
N LYS A 547 17.98 -14.42 20.32
CA LYS A 547 18.35 -13.34 21.26
C LYS A 547 19.37 -13.77 22.32
N GLN A 548 19.37 -15.06 22.69
CA GLN A 548 20.34 -15.63 23.63
C GLN A 548 21.65 -16.07 22.96
N GLY A 549 21.77 -15.99 21.62
CA GLY A 549 22.91 -16.55 20.88
C GLY A 549 22.99 -18.08 20.96
N ALA A 550 21.88 -18.75 21.26
CA ALA A 550 21.77 -20.19 21.47
C ALA A 550 21.20 -20.94 20.25
N LEU A 551 20.87 -20.22 19.17
CA LEU A 551 20.37 -20.79 17.92
C LEU A 551 21.40 -20.65 16.79
N ALA A 552 21.68 -21.75 16.08
CA ALA A 552 22.54 -21.75 14.90
C ALA A 552 21.71 -21.73 13.59
N PRO A 553 22.24 -21.20 12.48
CA PRO A 553 21.55 -21.19 11.18
C PRO A 553 21.16 -22.58 10.65
N GLU A 554 21.87 -23.64 11.04
CA GLU A 554 21.61 -25.02 10.62
C GLU A 554 20.72 -25.81 11.61
N ASP A 555 20.13 -25.14 12.61
CA ASP A 555 19.30 -25.82 13.62
C ASP A 555 18.02 -26.40 12.98
N PRO A 556 17.73 -27.71 13.17
CA PRO A 556 16.59 -28.38 12.54
C PRO A 556 15.23 -27.81 12.96
N ARG A 557 15.16 -27.03 14.05
CA ARG A 557 13.90 -26.38 14.44
C ARG A 557 13.39 -25.39 13.39
N LEU A 558 14.29 -24.84 12.57
CA LEU A 558 13.92 -23.91 11.49
C LEU A 558 13.09 -24.60 10.40
N GLU A 559 13.36 -25.89 10.13
CA GLU A 559 12.57 -26.71 9.19
C GLU A 559 11.15 -26.99 9.71
N GLY A 560 10.96 -26.91 11.03
CA GLY A 560 9.69 -27.16 11.69
C GLY A 560 8.74 -25.95 11.75
N LEU A 561 9.18 -24.78 11.28
CA LEU A 561 8.42 -23.53 11.17
C LEU A 561 7.83 -23.36 9.77
N ASN A 562 6.79 -22.53 9.64
CA ASN A 562 6.33 -22.12 8.30
C ASN A 562 7.38 -21.21 7.62
N GLY A 563 7.33 -21.10 6.30
CA GLY A 563 8.37 -20.43 5.52
C GLY A 563 8.60 -18.95 5.86
N LEU A 564 7.55 -18.23 6.28
CA LEU A 564 7.68 -16.83 6.68
C LEU A 564 8.35 -16.70 8.06
N ASP A 565 7.91 -17.51 9.03
CA ASP A 565 8.48 -17.50 10.38
C ASP A 565 9.91 -18.02 10.38
N ALA A 566 10.22 -19.09 9.62
CA ALA A 566 11.60 -19.52 9.40
C ALA A 566 12.44 -18.40 8.79
N GLY A 567 11.89 -17.71 7.77
CA GLY A 567 12.53 -16.55 7.14
C GLY A 567 12.86 -15.45 8.15
N ARG A 568 11.91 -15.08 9.03
CA ARG A 568 12.11 -14.07 10.08
C ARG A 568 13.28 -14.42 10.98
N ILE A 569 13.31 -15.65 11.48
CA ILE A 569 14.41 -16.14 12.35
C ILE A 569 15.76 -16.10 11.62
N ILE A 570 15.81 -16.51 10.35
CA ILE A 570 17.03 -16.44 9.54
C ILE A 570 17.47 -14.97 9.32
N GLY A 571 16.51 -14.06 9.12
CA GLY A 571 16.78 -12.63 9.03
C GLY A 571 17.39 -12.07 10.32
N GLU A 572 16.85 -12.44 11.49
CA GLU A 572 17.39 -12.03 12.80
C GLU A 572 18.80 -12.60 13.02
N LEU A 573 19.06 -13.85 12.65
CA LEU A 573 20.40 -14.45 12.70
C LEU A 573 21.39 -13.71 11.77
N ALA A 574 20.95 -13.33 10.57
CA ALA A 574 21.76 -12.55 9.65
C ALA A 574 22.09 -11.17 10.22
N LEU A 575 21.12 -10.50 10.87
CA LEU A 575 21.33 -9.22 11.56
C LEU A 575 22.33 -9.37 12.72
N ALA A 576 22.15 -10.37 13.60
CA ALA A 576 23.07 -10.62 14.70
C ALA A 576 24.50 -10.93 14.22
N THR A 577 24.63 -11.61 13.08
CA THR A 577 25.95 -11.86 12.45
C THR A 577 26.55 -10.54 11.95
N TYR A 578 25.74 -9.73 11.25
CA TYR A 578 26.14 -8.43 10.73
C TYR A 578 26.58 -7.46 11.82
N GLU A 579 25.89 -7.40 12.96
CA GLU A 579 26.28 -6.55 14.10
C GLU A 579 27.68 -6.89 14.63
N VAL A 580 28.13 -8.14 14.46
CA VAL A 580 29.45 -8.61 14.92
C VAL A 580 30.55 -8.31 13.90
N ASP A 581 30.34 -8.60 12.62
CA ASP A 581 31.39 -8.51 11.59
C ASP A 581 31.31 -7.26 10.69
N GLY A 582 30.14 -6.64 10.59
CA GLY A 582 29.85 -5.51 9.71
C GLY A 582 29.86 -5.84 8.21
N ASP A 583 29.76 -7.13 7.83
CA ASP A 583 29.80 -7.62 6.44
C ASP A 583 28.45 -7.41 5.72
N VAL A 584 28.35 -6.27 5.03
CA VAL A 584 27.15 -5.92 4.24
C VAL A 584 26.94 -6.89 3.07
N GLU A 585 28.00 -7.39 2.43
CA GLU A 585 27.89 -8.26 1.25
C GLU A 585 27.36 -9.65 1.65
N GLY A 586 27.92 -10.22 2.73
CA GLY A 586 27.45 -11.46 3.34
C GLY A 586 26.01 -11.38 3.84
N PHE A 587 25.65 -10.26 4.48
CA PHE A 587 24.27 -9.99 4.90
C PHE A 587 23.31 -9.96 3.71
N VAL A 588 23.60 -9.14 2.69
CA VAL A 588 22.75 -9.02 1.49
C VAL A 588 22.58 -10.35 0.79
N LYS A 589 23.66 -11.13 0.63
CA LYS A 589 23.60 -12.47 0.02
C LYS A 589 22.70 -13.45 0.78
N THR A 590 22.64 -13.34 2.10
CA THR A 590 21.82 -14.20 2.96
C THR A 590 20.36 -13.77 2.90
N VAL A 591 20.10 -12.48 3.12
CA VAL A 591 18.76 -11.90 3.18
C VAL A 591 18.07 -11.88 1.82
N ALA A 592 18.80 -11.70 0.71
CA ALA A 592 18.23 -11.68 -0.65
C ALA A 592 17.45 -12.96 -1.04
N LYS A 593 17.62 -14.06 -0.32
CA LYS A 593 16.93 -15.34 -0.54
C LYS A 593 15.63 -15.49 0.26
N LEU A 594 15.39 -14.61 1.22
CA LEU A 594 14.24 -14.68 2.12
C LEU A 594 12.98 -14.07 1.49
N PRO A 595 11.77 -14.34 2.02
CA PRO A 595 10.55 -13.65 1.61
C PRO A 595 10.68 -12.14 1.76
N TRP A 596 10.07 -11.36 0.87
CA TRP A 596 10.23 -9.90 0.82
C TRP A 596 9.79 -9.21 2.13
N GLN A 597 8.80 -9.78 2.82
CA GLN A 597 8.31 -9.29 4.12
C GLN A 597 9.39 -9.31 5.20
N VAL A 598 10.41 -10.16 5.03
CA VAL A 598 11.58 -10.25 5.91
C VAL A 598 12.71 -9.38 5.39
N ARG A 599 12.92 -9.38 4.07
CA ARG A 599 14.02 -8.64 3.44
C ARG A 599 13.95 -7.15 3.70
N ILE A 600 12.79 -6.56 3.47
CA ILE A 600 12.59 -5.11 3.58
C ILE A 600 13.01 -4.57 4.95
N PRO A 601 12.42 -5.03 6.08
CA PRO A 601 12.81 -4.50 7.40
C PRO A 601 14.26 -4.83 7.76
N ALA A 602 14.79 -5.99 7.33
CA ALA A 602 16.18 -6.36 7.57
C ALA A 602 17.16 -5.41 6.83
N PHE A 603 16.87 -5.09 5.56
CA PHE A 603 17.65 -4.13 4.79
C PHE A 603 17.53 -2.71 5.33
N ARG A 604 16.32 -2.29 5.72
CA ARG A 604 16.09 -1.02 6.38
C ARG A 604 16.98 -0.88 7.61
N HIS A 605 16.99 -1.90 8.48
CA HIS A 605 17.80 -1.90 9.70
C HIS A 605 19.30 -1.72 9.42
N VAL A 606 19.86 -2.52 8.50
CA VAL A 606 21.30 -2.44 8.16
C VAL A 606 21.65 -1.12 7.50
N ALA A 607 20.77 -0.56 6.66
CA ALA A 607 20.98 0.76 6.07
C ALA A 607 21.03 1.86 7.14
N GLU A 608 20.13 1.82 8.13
CA GLU A 608 20.14 2.77 9.25
C GLU A 608 21.41 2.65 10.11
N GLU A 609 21.80 1.43 10.47
CA GLU A 609 23.00 1.19 11.27
C GLU A 609 24.25 1.66 10.53
N ARG A 610 24.34 1.36 9.22
CA ARG A 610 25.44 1.84 8.38
C ARG A 610 25.49 3.35 8.28
N ALA A 611 24.35 3.98 8.03
CA ALA A 611 24.28 5.43 7.92
C ALA A 611 24.74 6.10 9.23
N ARG A 612 24.30 5.59 10.38
CA ARG A 612 24.74 6.09 11.71
C ARG A 612 26.23 5.86 11.96
N LYS A 613 26.78 4.72 11.53
CA LYS A 613 28.22 4.42 11.68
C LYS A 613 29.10 5.32 10.81
N LEU A 614 28.61 5.68 9.63
CA LEU A 614 29.29 6.59 8.70
C LEU A 614 29.13 8.06 9.10
N ASP A 615 28.02 8.44 9.73
CA ASP A 615 27.76 9.79 10.24
C ASP A 615 28.65 10.13 11.45
N LEU A 616 29.90 10.51 11.17
CA LEU A 616 30.90 10.87 12.19
C LEU A 616 30.57 12.15 12.99
N ARG A 617 29.55 12.91 12.58
CA ARG A 617 29.20 14.20 13.18
C ARG A 617 27.84 14.19 13.88
N GLY A 618 27.01 13.17 13.64
CA GLY A 618 25.67 13.07 14.19
C GLY A 618 24.64 13.92 13.43
N TRP A 619 24.90 14.29 12.16
CA TRP A 619 23.98 15.13 11.38
C TRP A 619 22.63 14.45 11.08
N LEU A 620 22.61 13.12 11.04
CA LEU A 620 21.38 12.34 10.89
C LEU A 620 20.52 12.37 12.16
N SER A 621 21.12 12.66 13.32
CA SER A 621 20.43 12.73 14.61
C SER A 621 20.12 14.17 15.04
N ASP A 622 20.96 15.13 14.64
CA ASP A 622 20.80 16.55 14.93
C ASP A 622 21.02 17.36 13.63
N PRO A 623 19.94 17.84 12.98
CA PRO A 623 20.02 18.54 11.70
C PRO A 623 20.65 19.94 11.82
N ASP A 624 20.90 20.45 13.03
CA ASP A 624 21.56 21.74 13.28
C ASP A 624 23.10 21.62 13.34
N VAL A 625 23.65 20.40 13.39
CA VAL A 625 25.10 20.17 13.34
C VAL A 625 25.64 20.42 11.92
N ASP A 626 26.78 21.12 11.82
CA ASP A 626 27.49 21.23 10.53
C ASP A 626 28.21 19.91 10.21
N PRO A 627 27.79 19.20 9.14
CA PRO A 627 28.33 17.89 8.79
C PRO A 627 29.78 17.91 8.29
N LEU A 628 30.29 19.07 7.85
CA LEU A 628 31.64 19.20 7.28
C LEU A 628 32.67 19.68 8.30
N SER A 629 32.22 20.12 9.48
CA SER A 629 33.07 20.63 10.55
C SER A 629 34.19 19.64 10.92
N ALA A 630 35.35 20.15 11.33
CA ALA A 630 36.47 19.31 11.77
C ALA A 630 36.15 18.60 13.10
N SER A 631 36.69 17.40 13.31
CA SER A 631 36.42 16.63 14.53
C SER A 631 37.08 17.31 15.73
N VAL A 632 36.32 17.59 16.79
CA VAL A 632 36.89 17.87 18.10
C VAL A 632 37.35 16.54 18.70
N THR A 633 38.52 16.04 18.30
CA THR A 633 39.20 14.99 19.05
C THR A 633 40.10 15.60 20.10
N THR A 634 39.90 15.14 21.32
CA THR A 634 40.67 15.38 22.53
C THR A 634 42.16 15.12 22.33
N ALA A 635 42.94 16.19 22.14
CA ALA A 635 44.27 16.32 22.68
C ALA A 635 44.30 17.62 23.49
N GLY A 636 43.93 17.51 24.77
CA GLY A 636 44.42 18.48 25.74
C GLY A 636 45.91 18.24 25.90
N GLU A 637 46.72 18.92 25.10
CA GLU A 637 48.12 19.20 25.39
C GLU A 637 48.40 20.60 24.83
N GLU A 638 48.69 21.48 25.78
CA GLU A 638 49.31 22.80 25.70
C GLU A 638 49.54 23.36 24.29
N ALA A 639 48.95 24.54 24.04
CA ALA A 639 49.49 25.53 23.12
C ALA A 639 50.92 25.89 23.56
N GLY A 640 51.85 24.99 23.30
CA GLY A 640 53.28 25.20 23.36
C GLY A 640 53.65 26.10 22.21
N ASP A 641 54.27 27.22 22.58
CA ASP A 641 54.89 28.24 21.75
C ASP A 641 55.79 27.59 20.68
N SER A 642 55.21 27.21 19.54
CA SER A 642 55.94 26.78 18.35
C SER A 642 55.86 27.92 17.35
N GLN A 643 57.01 28.56 17.15
CA GLN A 643 57.25 29.46 16.04
C GLN A 643 57.04 28.68 14.72
N SER A 644 55.81 28.61 14.23
CA SER A 644 55.53 28.15 12.87
C SER A 644 56.02 29.25 11.93
N VAL A 645 57.11 28.97 11.22
CA VAL A 645 57.55 29.82 10.12
C VAL A 645 56.42 29.86 9.10
N ASP A 646 55.87 31.06 8.91
CA ASP A 646 54.89 31.48 7.93
C ASP A 646 55.46 31.33 6.50
N GLN A 647 55.63 30.09 6.04
CA GLN A 647 56.04 29.78 4.67
C GLN A 647 54.80 29.58 3.81
N SER A 648 54.17 30.70 3.44
CA SER A 648 53.22 30.70 2.33
C SER A 648 53.94 30.24 1.06
N ALA A 649 53.50 29.13 0.47
CA ALA A 649 54.02 28.62 -0.79
C ALA A 649 53.09 29.07 -1.93
N ASP A 650 53.61 29.86 -2.87
CA ASP A 650 52.93 30.23 -4.12
C ASP A 650 53.95 30.14 -5.25
N PHE A 651 53.93 29.04 -6.00
CA PHE A 651 54.90 28.78 -7.08
C PHE A 651 54.27 28.03 -8.24
N SER A 652 54.93 28.04 -9.39
CA SER A 652 54.47 27.32 -10.59
C SER A 652 55.43 26.19 -10.98
N ILE A 653 54.88 25.02 -11.28
CA ILE A 653 55.61 23.82 -11.66
C ILE A 653 54.75 22.93 -12.55
N ALA A 654 55.34 22.34 -13.59
CA ALA A 654 54.65 21.41 -14.50
C ALA A 654 53.29 21.93 -15.03
N GLY A 655 53.19 23.23 -15.33
CA GLY A 655 51.94 23.85 -15.82
C GLY A 655 50.90 24.17 -14.74
N HIS A 656 51.21 23.93 -13.47
CA HIS A 656 50.33 24.18 -12.33
C HIS A 656 50.88 25.30 -11.45
N ARG A 657 50.01 26.13 -10.89
CA ARG A 657 50.29 27.04 -9.77
C ARG A 657 49.82 26.38 -8.48
N ILE A 658 50.72 26.28 -7.50
CA ILE A 658 50.49 25.66 -6.19
C ILE A 658 50.42 26.77 -5.16
N GLN A 659 49.32 26.83 -4.39
CA GLN A 659 49.11 27.79 -3.31
C GLN A 659 48.85 27.05 -1.99
N ALA A 660 49.62 27.36 -0.93
CA ALA A 660 49.42 26.84 0.43
C ALA A 660 49.80 27.92 1.48
N PRO A 661 49.02 28.13 2.57
CA PRO A 661 47.73 27.51 2.83
C PRO A 661 46.62 28.03 1.90
N ALA A 662 45.73 27.13 1.47
CA ALA A 662 44.48 27.46 0.83
C ALA A 662 43.39 27.83 1.86
N ARG A 663 42.31 28.49 1.43
CA ARG A 663 41.17 28.79 2.32
C ARG A 663 40.40 27.50 2.63
N PRO A 664 39.98 27.26 3.89
CA PRO A 664 39.13 26.13 4.25
C PRO A 664 37.79 26.15 3.52
N THR A 665 37.24 24.96 3.25
CA THR A 665 35.95 24.78 2.55
C THR A 665 34.95 23.92 3.34
N ARG A 666 35.29 23.61 4.60
CA ARG A 666 34.53 22.77 5.52
C ARG A 666 33.45 23.54 6.29
N GLU A 667 32.43 23.99 5.58
CA GLU A 667 31.26 24.65 6.18
C GLU A 667 30.00 24.36 5.35
N LEU A 668 28.94 23.88 5.99
CA LEU A 668 27.62 23.66 5.38
C LEU A 668 26.46 24.04 6.33
N SER A 669 26.68 25.05 7.16
CA SER A 669 25.78 25.45 8.25
C SER A 669 24.37 25.92 7.83
N GLN A 670 24.13 26.24 6.56
CA GLN A 670 22.83 26.72 6.07
C GLN A 670 21.93 25.62 5.50
N VAL A 671 22.42 24.39 5.35
CA VAL A 671 21.61 23.25 4.88
C VAL A 671 21.20 22.39 6.07
N ARG A 672 19.91 22.04 6.16
CA ARG A 672 19.37 21.16 7.20
C ARG A 672 19.09 19.78 6.62
N MET A 673 19.49 18.73 7.35
CA MET A 673 19.16 17.35 7.01
C MET A 673 17.65 17.11 7.18
N PRO A 674 16.93 16.59 6.16
CA PRO A 674 15.57 16.10 6.34
C PRO A 674 15.53 14.92 7.32
N ASP A 675 14.45 14.79 8.09
CA ASP A 675 14.27 13.60 8.94
C ASP A 675 14.04 12.35 8.08
N ILE A 676 15.09 11.56 7.91
CA ILE A 676 15.08 10.32 7.11
C ILE A 676 14.49 9.12 7.86
N PHE A 677 14.16 9.29 9.14
CA PHE A 677 13.53 8.29 10.02
C PHE A 677 12.05 8.63 10.31
N GLU A 678 11.55 9.74 9.76
CA GLU A 678 10.17 10.24 9.98
C GLU A 678 9.13 9.18 9.61
N LEU A 679 9.31 8.51 8.48
CA LEU A 679 8.35 7.57 7.88
C LEU A 679 8.91 6.15 7.82
N ASP A 680 8.05 5.19 8.10
CA ASP A 680 8.26 3.75 7.99
C ASP A 680 6.94 3.06 7.57
N ALA A 681 7.01 1.78 7.25
CA ALA A 681 5.88 0.93 6.91
C ALA A 681 4.71 1.01 7.92
N GLU A 682 4.99 1.08 9.22
CA GLU A 682 3.97 1.07 10.27
C GLU A 682 3.19 2.39 10.30
N LYS A 683 3.89 3.53 10.25
CA LYS A 683 3.26 4.85 10.19
C LYS A 683 2.44 5.03 8.92
N MET A 684 2.90 4.49 7.79
CA MET A 684 2.15 4.51 6.54
C MET A 684 0.86 3.67 6.65
N ARG A 685 0.96 2.45 7.20
CA ARG A 685 -0.18 1.56 7.47
C ARG A 685 -1.23 2.20 8.38
N ALA A 686 -0.77 2.87 9.44
CA ALA A 686 -1.65 3.52 10.41
C ALA A 686 -2.49 4.66 9.80
N ARG A 687 -1.97 5.34 8.76
CA ARG A 687 -2.62 6.46 8.06
C ARG A 687 -3.52 6.02 6.90
N MET A 688 -3.63 4.72 6.64
CA MET A 688 -4.41 4.20 5.52
C MET A 688 -5.91 4.48 5.74
N PRO A 689 -6.61 5.09 4.77
CA PRO A 689 -8.03 5.38 4.90
C PRO A 689 -8.88 4.11 4.74
N ALA A 690 -10.10 4.14 5.27
CA ALA A 690 -11.11 3.14 4.95
C ALA A 690 -11.72 3.41 3.55
N PRO A 691 -12.20 2.37 2.84
CA PRO A 691 -13.02 2.56 1.66
C PRO A 691 -14.24 3.43 1.97
N ALA A 692 -14.51 4.42 1.12
CA ALA A 692 -15.55 5.42 1.35
C ALA A 692 -16.07 5.96 0.01
N ASP A 693 -17.40 5.96 -0.15
CA ASP A 693 -18.12 6.44 -1.33
C ASP A 693 -17.50 6.04 -2.69
N PRO A 694 -17.23 4.73 -2.92
CA PRO A 694 -16.51 4.29 -4.09
C PRO A 694 -17.33 4.49 -5.37
N VAL A 695 -16.76 5.19 -6.36
CA VAL A 695 -17.37 5.33 -7.70
C VAL A 695 -16.36 4.92 -8.75
N GLY A 696 -16.70 3.91 -9.53
CA GLY A 696 -15.96 3.52 -10.72
C GLY A 696 -16.87 2.97 -11.82
N HIS A 697 -16.43 3.12 -13.07
CA HIS A 697 -17.21 2.72 -14.24
C HIS A 697 -16.31 2.20 -15.38
N LEU A 698 -16.89 1.52 -16.37
CA LEU A 698 -16.18 1.17 -17.60
C LEU A 698 -16.27 2.29 -18.63
N ALA A 699 -15.12 2.82 -19.03
CA ALA A 699 -15.01 3.84 -20.05
C ALA A 699 -14.22 3.34 -21.27
N ILE A 700 -14.26 4.10 -22.37
CA ILE A 700 -13.54 3.77 -23.61
C ILE A 700 -12.13 4.37 -23.53
N LEU A 701 -11.12 3.51 -23.66
CA LEU A 701 -9.71 3.86 -23.44
C LEU A 701 -9.21 4.96 -24.38
N GLY A 702 -9.64 4.92 -25.64
CA GLY A 702 -9.26 5.89 -26.67
C GLY A 702 -9.79 7.31 -26.41
N PHE A 703 -10.78 7.49 -25.51
CA PHE A 703 -11.29 8.81 -25.12
C PHE A 703 -10.69 9.34 -23.82
N SER A 704 -9.84 8.57 -23.12
CA SER A 704 -9.22 9.11 -21.91
C SER A 704 -8.02 10.01 -22.26
N PRO A 705 -7.94 11.20 -21.64
CA PRO A 705 -6.86 12.15 -21.88
C PRO A 705 -5.49 11.64 -21.41
N PHE A 706 -5.48 10.84 -20.34
CA PHE A 706 -4.27 10.23 -19.76
C PHE A 706 -3.69 9.13 -20.64
N SER A 707 -4.54 8.60 -21.50
CA SER A 707 -4.20 7.53 -22.42
C SER A 707 -3.34 8.10 -23.56
N LEU A 708 -3.73 9.25 -24.14
CA LEU A 708 -3.06 9.86 -25.31
C LEU A 708 -1.55 10.16 -25.13
N GLU A 709 -1.08 10.41 -23.91
CA GLU A 709 0.34 10.66 -23.62
C GLU A 709 1.13 9.41 -23.27
N ALA A 710 0.51 8.43 -22.58
CA ALA A 710 1.06 7.07 -22.42
C ALA A 710 1.23 6.33 -23.77
N PHE A 711 0.56 6.79 -24.82
CA PHE A 711 0.49 6.10 -26.12
C PHE A 711 1.34 6.73 -27.23
N LYS A 712 2.15 7.75 -26.92
CA LYS A 712 3.08 8.32 -27.91
C LYS A 712 4.14 7.26 -28.24
N LEU A 713 4.21 6.88 -29.52
CA LEU A 713 5.25 6.00 -30.08
C LEU A 713 6.63 6.52 -29.67
N GLY A 714 7.32 5.77 -28.80
CA GLY A 714 8.77 5.82 -28.72
C GLY A 714 9.39 4.89 -29.76
N ASP A 715 10.66 5.11 -30.10
CA ASP A 715 11.35 4.42 -31.21
C ASP A 715 11.67 2.91 -30.98
N GLY A 716 11.05 2.23 -30.00
CA GLY A 716 11.50 0.90 -29.54
C GLY A 716 10.46 -0.20 -29.25
N GLY A 717 9.30 0.11 -28.64
CA GLY A 717 8.37 -0.89 -28.10
C GLY A 717 6.93 -0.84 -28.65
N GLU A 718 6.16 -1.93 -28.48
CA GLU A 718 4.75 -1.99 -28.88
C GLU A 718 3.86 -1.06 -28.04
N VAL A 719 2.87 -0.41 -28.68
CA VAL A 719 1.93 0.49 -27.98
C VAL A 719 0.99 -0.31 -27.08
N ALA A 720 0.93 0.02 -25.79
CA ALA A 720 0.11 -0.69 -24.80
C ALA A 720 -1.36 -0.90 -25.24
N VAL A 721 -1.97 0.09 -25.91
CA VAL A 721 -3.35 0.00 -26.43
C VAL A 721 -3.53 -1.17 -27.38
N HIS A 722 -2.53 -1.44 -28.22
CA HIS A 722 -2.60 -2.52 -29.20
C HIS A 722 -2.79 -3.87 -28.49
N GLN A 723 -2.08 -4.08 -27.38
CA GLN A 723 -2.24 -5.28 -26.56
C GLN A 723 -3.66 -5.39 -25.98
N VAL A 724 -4.21 -4.28 -25.47
CA VAL A 724 -5.59 -4.25 -24.94
C VAL A 724 -6.62 -4.50 -26.05
N GLN A 725 -6.43 -3.93 -27.24
CA GLN A 725 -7.31 -4.12 -28.41
C GLN A 725 -7.35 -5.58 -28.85
N ILE A 726 -6.18 -6.22 -28.93
CA ILE A 726 -6.06 -7.66 -29.26
C ILE A 726 -6.78 -8.49 -28.21
N SER A 727 -6.50 -8.23 -26.93
CA SER A 727 -7.07 -9.03 -25.84
C SER A 727 -8.58 -8.91 -25.74
N GLN A 728 -9.12 -7.69 -25.85
CA GLN A 728 -10.55 -7.46 -25.70
C GLN A 728 -11.31 -7.76 -26.99
N GLN A 729 -10.62 -7.88 -28.14
CA GLN A 729 -11.21 -8.06 -29.46
C GLN A 729 -12.24 -6.96 -29.79
N MET A 730 -11.95 -5.73 -29.34
CA MET A 730 -12.82 -4.57 -29.53
C MET A 730 -12.09 -3.48 -30.32
N THR A 731 -12.79 -2.87 -31.27
CA THR A 731 -12.31 -1.66 -31.96
C THR A 731 -12.03 -0.53 -30.97
N TRP A 732 -12.88 -0.41 -29.94
CA TRP A 732 -12.81 0.58 -28.89
C TRP A 732 -12.60 -0.11 -27.53
N PRO A 733 -11.35 -0.38 -27.12
CA PRO A 733 -11.05 -1.09 -25.89
C PRO A 733 -11.52 -0.29 -24.66
N ARG A 734 -11.80 -1.01 -23.58
CA ARG A 734 -12.32 -0.49 -22.32
C ARG A 734 -11.25 -0.43 -21.24
N TYR A 735 -11.46 0.47 -20.29
CA TYR A 735 -10.71 0.56 -19.04
C TYR A 735 -11.66 0.81 -17.86
N ILE A 736 -11.19 0.51 -16.65
CA ILE A 736 -11.87 0.88 -15.41
C ILE A 736 -11.45 2.29 -15.00
N ALA A 737 -12.39 3.23 -14.99
CA ALA A 737 -12.19 4.57 -14.45
C ALA A 737 -12.53 4.58 -12.96
N VAL A 738 -11.56 4.94 -12.12
CA VAL A 738 -11.78 5.24 -10.69
C VAL A 738 -12.05 6.74 -10.60
N GLU A 739 -13.31 7.11 -10.40
CA GLU A 739 -13.78 8.48 -10.62
C GLU A 739 -13.86 9.31 -9.33
N LYS A 740 -14.26 8.69 -8.22
CA LYS A 740 -14.45 9.39 -6.95
C LYS A 740 -14.34 8.43 -5.76
N GLY A 741 -13.95 9.00 -4.61
CA GLY A 741 -13.94 8.31 -3.32
C GLY A 741 -12.64 7.52 -3.09
N VAL A 742 -12.66 6.70 -2.04
CA VAL A 742 -11.61 5.73 -1.74
C VAL A 742 -12.10 4.37 -2.21
N VAL A 743 -11.63 3.98 -3.39
CA VAL A 743 -12.08 2.78 -4.12
C VAL A 743 -11.07 1.67 -3.95
N THR A 744 -11.55 0.46 -3.70
CA THR A 744 -10.74 -0.76 -3.78
C THR A 744 -11.22 -1.64 -4.93
N LEU A 745 -10.38 -2.53 -5.46
CA LEU A 745 -10.80 -3.40 -6.56
C LEU A 745 -11.85 -4.43 -6.14
N GLY A 746 -11.85 -4.82 -4.86
CA GLY A 746 -12.91 -5.62 -4.26
C GLY A 746 -14.26 -4.87 -4.19
N SER A 747 -14.25 -3.56 -3.90
CA SER A 747 -15.45 -2.74 -4.00
C SER A 747 -16.01 -2.70 -5.44
N LEU A 748 -15.13 -2.65 -6.45
CA LEU A 748 -15.54 -2.70 -7.86
C LEU A 748 -16.04 -4.08 -8.29
N LEU A 749 -15.47 -5.18 -7.78
CA LEU A 749 -16.01 -6.53 -8.03
C LEU A 749 -17.47 -6.67 -7.58
N ARG A 750 -17.84 -5.97 -6.49
CA ARG A 750 -19.21 -5.93 -5.97
C ARG A 750 -20.10 -4.96 -6.76
N ASP A 751 -19.58 -3.75 -7.04
CA ASP A 751 -20.39 -2.62 -7.51
C ASP A 751 -20.40 -2.45 -9.04
N LEU A 752 -19.46 -3.07 -9.77
CA LEU A 752 -19.33 -3.00 -11.23
C LEU A 752 -19.46 -4.40 -11.86
N PRO A 753 -20.69 -4.88 -12.14
CA PRO A 753 -20.96 -6.24 -12.64
C PRO A 753 -20.19 -6.58 -13.91
N GLU A 754 -20.00 -5.60 -14.78
CA GLU A 754 -19.28 -5.78 -16.04
C GLU A 754 -17.81 -6.15 -15.86
N ALA A 755 -17.21 -5.79 -14.71
CA ALA A 755 -15.85 -6.21 -14.38
C ALA A 755 -15.77 -7.74 -14.23
N THR A 756 -16.82 -8.36 -13.69
CA THR A 756 -16.90 -9.81 -13.50
C THR A 756 -17.40 -10.52 -14.77
N THR A 757 -18.45 -10.02 -15.43
CA THR A 757 -19.02 -10.66 -16.65
C THR A 757 -18.00 -10.80 -17.77
N ARG A 758 -17.22 -9.73 -18.01
CA ARG A 758 -16.20 -9.69 -19.05
C ARG A 758 -14.88 -10.27 -18.59
N ARG A 759 -14.83 -10.86 -17.39
CA ARG A 759 -13.62 -11.42 -16.77
C ARG A 759 -12.47 -10.41 -16.79
N LEU A 760 -12.75 -9.15 -16.43
CA LEU A 760 -11.78 -8.07 -16.34
C LEU A 760 -11.08 -8.07 -14.97
N LEU A 761 -11.81 -8.43 -13.91
CA LEU A 761 -11.28 -8.68 -12.58
C LEU A 761 -11.68 -10.10 -12.16
N ILE A 762 -10.72 -10.93 -11.78
CA ILE A 762 -10.94 -12.34 -11.42
C ILE A 762 -10.29 -12.59 -10.07
N ALA A 763 -11.12 -12.78 -9.03
CA ALA A 763 -10.63 -13.15 -7.71
C ALA A 763 -10.35 -14.66 -7.67
N GLU A 764 -9.12 -15.02 -7.32
CA GLU A 764 -8.65 -16.40 -7.19
C GLU A 764 -8.17 -16.60 -5.74
N LYS A 765 -9.04 -17.18 -4.90
CA LYS A 765 -8.85 -17.22 -3.44
C LYS A 765 -8.56 -15.80 -2.93
N ASP A 766 -7.35 -15.53 -2.45
CA ASP A 766 -6.92 -14.25 -1.88
C ASP A 766 -6.04 -13.42 -2.83
N ASP A 767 -5.95 -13.81 -4.09
CA ASP A 767 -5.28 -13.06 -5.17
C ASP A 767 -6.31 -12.50 -6.16
N LEU A 768 -5.92 -11.46 -6.90
CA LEU A 768 -6.74 -10.83 -7.92
C LEU A 768 -5.98 -10.74 -9.26
N LEU A 769 -6.50 -11.41 -10.29
CA LEU A 769 -6.05 -11.22 -11.67
C LEU A 769 -6.81 -10.06 -12.32
N ILE A 770 -6.06 -9.06 -12.79
CA ILE A 770 -6.52 -7.84 -13.42
C ILE A 770 -6.21 -7.92 -14.92
N ARG A 771 -7.25 -7.93 -15.73
CA ARG A 771 -7.21 -8.14 -17.19
C ARG A 771 -7.65 -6.89 -17.96
N VAL A 772 -7.52 -5.73 -17.35
CA VAL A 772 -7.99 -4.46 -17.89
C VAL A 772 -7.12 -3.31 -17.39
N PRO A 773 -6.91 -2.26 -18.19
CA PRO A 773 -6.31 -1.03 -17.68
C PRO A 773 -7.19 -0.37 -16.60
N ILE A 774 -6.55 0.22 -15.60
CA ILE A 774 -7.21 1.00 -14.54
C ILE A 774 -6.67 2.42 -14.59
N ILE A 775 -7.56 3.41 -14.60
CA ILE A 775 -7.18 4.83 -14.59
C ILE A 775 -7.82 5.51 -13.39
N VAL A 776 -6.99 6.08 -12.51
CA VAL A 776 -7.41 6.84 -11.34
C VAL A 776 -7.52 8.31 -11.70
N LEU A 777 -8.74 8.85 -11.70
CA LEU A 777 -9.01 10.23 -12.08
C LEU A 777 -8.63 11.22 -10.97
N PRO A 778 -8.42 12.52 -11.30
CA PRO A 778 -8.10 13.54 -10.30
C PRO A 778 -9.13 13.58 -9.17
N GLY A 779 -8.63 13.65 -7.92
CA GLY A 779 -9.47 13.65 -6.71
C GLY A 779 -9.99 12.28 -6.27
N ALA A 780 -9.80 11.22 -7.07
CA ALA A 780 -10.12 9.85 -6.68
C ALA A 780 -8.91 9.17 -6.02
N THR A 781 -9.17 8.16 -5.19
CA THR A 781 -8.13 7.31 -4.59
C THR A 781 -8.38 5.86 -4.94
N LEU A 782 -7.38 5.19 -5.53
CA LEU A 782 -7.34 3.72 -5.60
C LEU A 782 -6.53 3.20 -4.41
N LEU A 783 -7.14 2.34 -3.62
CA LEU A 783 -6.55 1.67 -2.47
C LEU A 783 -6.38 0.17 -2.78
N MET A 784 -5.15 -0.33 -2.64
CA MET A 784 -4.78 -1.72 -2.81
C MET A 784 -4.04 -2.17 -1.54
N SER A 785 -4.46 -3.27 -0.91
CA SER A 785 -3.96 -3.62 0.42
C SER A 785 -3.91 -5.13 0.67
N GLY A 786 -2.96 -5.54 1.52
CA GLY A 786 -2.87 -6.90 2.06
C GLY A 786 -4.11 -7.32 2.85
N ALA A 787 -4.82 -6.35 3.43
CA ALA A 787 -6.10 -6.57 4.07
C ALA A 787 -7.26 -6.80 3.08
N GLU A 788 -7.00 -6.67 1.78
CA GLU A 788 -7.93 -7.02 0.70
C GLU A 788 -7.46 -8.24 -0.10
N PHE A 789 -6.28 -8.17 -0.74
CA PHE A 789 -5.68 -9.26 -1.53
C PHE A 789 -4.18 -9.41 -1.21
N ASN A 790 -3.69 -10.65 -1.24
CA ASN A 790 -2.25 -10.94 -1.10
C ASN A 790 -1.48 -10.40 -2.31
N GLN A 791 -2.00 -10.64 -3.52
CA GLN A 791 -1.38 -10.23 -4.77
C GLN A 791 -2.41 -9.71 -5.77
N TYR A 792 -2.04 -8.62 -6.44
CA TYR A 792 -2.69 -8.03 -7.59
C TYR A 792 -1.86 -8.35 -8.84
N ARG A 793 -2.32 -9.32 -9.63
CA ARG A 793 -1.66 -9.82 -10.85
C ARG A 793 -2.15 -9.01 -12.04
N LEU A 794 -1.29 -8.19 -12.64
CA LEU A 794 -1.58 -7.47 -13.86
C LEU A 794 -1.31 -8.37 -15.07
N GLY A 795 -2.34 -8.70 -15.85
CA GLY A 795 -2.23 -9.58 -17.01
C GLY A 795 -1.46 -8.95 -18.17
N ALA A 796 -0.35 -9.57 -18.56
CA ALA A 796 0.49 -9.13 -19.67
C ALA A 796 -0.24 -9.25 -21.01
N GLN A 797 -0.87 -10.40 -21.28
CA GLN A 797 -1.63 -10.62 -22.51
C GLN A 797 -2.87 -9.74 -22.58
N SER A 798 -3.47 -9.41 -21.44
CA SER A 798 -4.61 -8.50 -21.36
C SER A 798 -4.26 -7.02 -21.53
N GLY A 799 -2.96 -6.69 -21.58
CA GLY A 799 -2.52 -5.30 -21.68
C GLY A 799 -2.83 -4.48 -20.41
N ALA A 800 -2.89 -5.11 -19.24
CA ALA A 800 -3.23 -4.44 -18.00
C ALA A 800 -2.12 -3.46 -17.57
N PHE A 801 -2.52 -2.26 -17.13
CA PHE A 801 -1.64 -1.25 -16.54
C PHE A 801 -2.46 -0.33 -15.62
N ILE A 802 -1.77 0.42 -14.76
CA ILE A 802 -2.40 1.41 -13.88
C ILE A 802 -1.90 2.80 -14.26
N ALA A 803 -2.83 3.70 -14.60
CA ALA A 803 -2.54 5.11 -14.80
C ALA A 803 -3.14 5.94 -13.66
N VAL A 804 -2.36 6.82 -13.03
CA VAL A 804 -2.76 7.56 -11.83
C VAL A 804 -2.71 9.05 -12.08
N ALA A 805 -3.86 9.72 -12.01
CA ALA A 805 -3.97 11.19 -11.99
C ALA A 805 -4.54 11.72 -10.66
N GLY A 806 -5.18 10.84 -9.87
CA GLY A 806 -5.53 11.07 -8.47
C GLY A 806 -4.47 10.52 -7.53
N ARG A 807 -4.90 9.73 -6.54
CA ARG A 807 -4.03 9.12 -5.53
C ARG A 807 -4.03 7.59 -5.65
N LEU A 808 -2.86 6.98 -5.52
CA LEU A 808 -2.71 5.52 -5.40
C LEU A 808 -2.11 5.20 -4.03
N ILE A 809 -2.79 4.35 -3.26
CA ILE A 809 -2.32 3.84 -1.98
C ILE A 809 -2.11 2.33 -2.13
N VAL A 810 -0.90 1.84 -1.83
CA VAL A 810 -0.57 0.40 -1.80
C VAL A 810 0.09 0.06 -0.49
N GLN A 811 -0.43 -0.92 0.24
CA GLN A 811 0.02 -1.27 1.60
C GLN A 811 -0.01 -2.77 1.86
N ASP A 812 1.11 -3.37 2.30
CA ASP A 812 1.21 -4.79 2.69
C ASP A 812 0.78 -5.81 1.62
N THR A 813 0.99 -5.52 0.34
CA THR A 813 0.53 -6.38 -0.77
C THR A 813 1.54 -6.47 -1.90
N GLU A 814 1.25 -7.30 -2.90
CA GLU A 814 2.07 -7.43 -4.11
C GLU A 814 1.34 -6.88 -5.34
N ILE A 815 2.03 -6.12 -6.20
CA ILE A 815 1.59 -5.80 -7.56
C ILE A 815 2.60 -6.41 -8.53
N VAL A 816 2.16 -7.41 -9.29
CA VAL A 816 3.06 -8.19 -10.15
C VAL A 816 2.60 -8.20 -11.60
N GLY A 817 3.56 -8.16 -12.54
CA GLY A 817 3.31 -8.55 -13.92
C GLY A 817 3.10 -10.06 -14.02
N TRP A 818 2.01 -10.47 -14.66
CA TRP A 818 1.59 -11.87 -14.75
C TRP A 818 1.43 -12.31 -16.20
N ASP A 819 2.08 -13.40 -16.58
CA ASP A 819 1.87 -14.09 -17.84
C ASP A 819 0.64 -15.00 -17.69
N GLU A 820 -0.46 -14.64 -18.35
CA GLU A 820 -1.72 -15.37 -18.29
C GLU A 820 -1.70 -16.67 -19.10
N VAL A 821 -0.77 -16.80 -20.05
CA VAL A 821 -0.68 -17.98 -20.91
C VAL A 821 0.14 -19.07 -20.24
N GLU A 822 1.28 -18.67 -19.66
CA GLU A 822 2.17 -19.60 -18.94
C GLU A 822 1.78 -19.75 -17.46
N GLU A 823 0.85 -18.93 -16.96
CA GLU A 823 0.39 -18.91 -15.56
C GLU A 823 1.54 -18.68 -14.56
N GLU A 824 2.44 -17.74 -14.88
CA GLU A 824 3.62 -17.41 -14.07
C GLU A 824 3.91 -15.90 -14.01
N LEU A 825 4.90 -15.51 -13.20
CA LEU A 825 5.39 -14.12 -13.14
C LEU A 825 6.02 -13.73 -14.48
N ALA A 826 5.71 -12.53 -14.98
CA ALA A 826 6.21 -12.00 -16.26
C ALA A 826 7.69 -11.54 -16.18
N PHE A 827 8.57 -12.46 -15.78
CA PHE A 827 10.01 -12.24 -15.66
C PHE A 827 10.59 -11.79 -17.01
N ALA A 828 11.56 -10.87 -16.95
CA ALA A 828 12.21 -10.34 -18.14
C ALA A 828 13.70 -10.12 -17.92
N THR A 829 14.43 -10.23 -19.02
CA THR A 829 15.84 -9.86 -19.14
C THR A 829 15.99 -8.69 -20.11
N GLU A 830 17.22 -8.25 -20.36
CA GLU A 830 17.50 -7.25 -21.40
C GLU A 830 16.98 -7.66 -22.78
N ALA A 831 16.95 -8.97 -23.09
CA ALA A 831 16.50 -9.48 -24.39
C ALA A 831 14.99 -9.24 -24.62
N ASP A 832 14.21 -9.09 -23.54
CA ASP A 832 12.76 -8.91 -23.58
C ASP A 832 12.35 -7.43 -23.60
N GLY A 833 13.31 -6.51 -23.71
CA GLY A 833 13.10 -5.07 -23.52
C GLY A 833 11.92 -4.48 -24.30
N ASN A 834 11.65 -4.95 -25.52
CA ASN A 834 10.58 -4.42 -26.36
C ASN A 834 9.20 -5.10 -26.15
N ARG A 835 9.14 -6.20 -25.38
CA ARG A 835 7.90 -6.95 -25.13
C ARG A 835 7.05 -6.20 -24.11
N PHE A 836 5.76 -6.03 -24.40
CA PHE A 836 4.84 -5.41 -23.45
C PHE A 836 4.90 -6.12 -22.09
N ARG A 837 5.03 -5.31 -21.04
CA ARG A 837 4.88 -5.75 -19.66
C ARG A 837 4.01 -4.72 -18.93
N PRO A 838 3.13 -5.17 -18.02
CA PRO A 838 2.34 -4.27 -17.20
C PRO A 838 3.20 -3.23 -16.49
N PHE A 839 2.64 -2.05 -16.25
CA PHE A 839 3.36 -0.94 -15.65
C PHE A 839 2.41 -0.04 -14.85
N ILE A 840 3.01 0.84 -14.04
CA ILE A 840 2.31 1.90 -13.32
C ILE A 840 2.87 3.24 -13.80
N THR A 841 1.98 4.12 -14.25
CA THR A 841 2.34 5.48 -14.68
C THR A 841 1.49 6.48 -13.93
N ALA A 842 2.12 7.50 -13.36
CA ALA A 842 1.47 8.50 -12.52
C ALA A 842 1.74 9.88 -13.10
N TRP A 843 0.67 10.61 -13.40
CA TRP A 843 0.66 11.85 -14.16
C TRP A 843 0.76 13.08 -13.27
N GLY A 844 0.87 14.26 -13.87
CA GLY A 844 0.87 15.51 -13.13
C GLY A 844 -0.31 15.63 -12.16
N GLY A 845 -0.02 16.04 -10.92
CA GLY A 845 -1.00 16.18 -9.84
C GLY A 845 -1.30 14.89 -9.08
N SER A 846 -0.69 13.78 -9.49
CA SER A 846 -0.82 12.52 -8.77
C SER A 846 -0.03 12.47 -7.48
N ASP A 847 -0.54 11.66 -6.55
CA ASP A 847 0.07 11.36 -5.26
C ASP A 847 0.20 9.84 -5.09
N LEU A 848 1.44 9.35 -4.97
CA LEU A 848 1.73 7.93 -4.75
C LEU A 848 2.10 7.67 -3.28
N GLN A 849 1.37 6.78 -2.62
CA GLN A 849 1.62 6.37 -1.23
C GLN A 849 1.80 4.85 -1.20
N LEU A 850 3.04 4.39 -1.37
CA LEU A 850 3.41 2.99 -1.53
C LEU A 850 4.21 2.56 -0.30
N ALA A 851 3.75 1.58 0.47
CA ALA A 851 4.51 1.09 1.60
C ALA A 851 4.39 -0.42 1.87
N ALA A 852 5.46 -1.00 2.43
CA ALA A 852 5.52 -2.40 2.85
C ALA A 852 5.02 -3.38 1.77
N SER A 853 5.30 -3.09 0.50
CA SER A 853 4.71 -3.81 -0.63
C SER A 853 5.77 -4.27 -1.62
N ARG A 854 5.45 -5.29 -2.42
CA ARG A 854 6.30 -5.78 -3.50
C ARG A 854 5.74 -5.38 -4.86
N LEU A 855 6.51 -4.64 -5.64
CA LEU A 855 6.22 -4.35 -7.03
C LEU A 855 7.21 -5.12 -7.88
N ALA A 856 6.72 -6.03 -8.72
CA ALA A 856 7.60 -6.96 -9.39
C ALA A 856 7.19 -7.26 -10.83
N MET A 857 8.20 -7.51 -11.67
CA MET A 857 8.02 -7.92 -13.06
C MET A 857 7.27 -6.89 -13.94
N LEU A 858 7.54 -5.59 -13.74
CA LEU A 858 6.85 -4.50 -14.44
C LEU A 858 7.75 -3.76 -15.43
N GLY A 859 7.14 -3.21 -16.48
CA GLY A 859 7.75 -2.24 -17.38
C GLY A 859 8.62 -2.80 -18.50
N TYR A 860 8.75 -2.02 -19.56
CA TYR A 860 9.43 -2.35 -20.82
C TYR A 860 9.94 -1.08 -21.54
N ASP A 861 10.58 -1.23 -22.71
CA ASP A 861 11.17 -0.15 -23.53
C ASP A 861 10.11 0.66 -24.27
N SER A 862 9.27 1.36 -23.51
CA SER A 862 8.30 2.31 -24.02
C SER A 862 8.21 3.55 -23.13
N SER A 863 7.98 4.69 -23.76
CA SER A 863 7.92 5.99 -23.07
C SER A 863 6.86 5.95 -21.97
N LYS A 864 7.26 6.33 -20.75
CA LYS A 864 6.42 6.37 -19.55
C LYS A 864 5.88 5.01 -19.06
N ALA A 865 6.44 3.91 -19.56
CA ALA A 865 6.09 2.52 -19.21
C ALA A 865 7.28 1.71 -18.68
N PHE A 866 8.28 2.36 -18.09
CA PHE A 866 9.52 1.72 -17.64
C PHE A 866 9.39 0.85 -16.39
N GLY A 867 8.21 0.78 -15.77
CA GLY A 867 7.99 0.06 -14.51
C GLY A 867 7.07 0.88 -13.64
N LEU A 868 7.63 1.54 -12.61
CA LEU A 868 6.97 2.61 -11.87
C LEU A 868 7.47 3.97 -12.38
N THR A 869 6.59 4.75 -12.99
CA THR A 869 6.91 6.06 -13.57
C THR A 869 6.05 7.17 -12.96
N GLN A 870 6.66 8.25 -12.48
CA GLN A 870 5.97 9.51 -12.17
C GLN A 870 6.37 10.60 -13.17
N SER A 871 5.42 11.27 -13.82
CA SER A 871 5.70 12.21 -14.89
C SER A 871 4.71 13.37 -14.89
N SER A 872 5.20 14.60 -14.90
CA SER A 872 4.34 15.81 -14.98
C SER A 872 3.43 15.82 -16.23
N GLY A 873 3.87 15.25 -17.36
CA GLY A 873 3.09 15.05 -18.59
C GLY A 873 2.73 16.37 -19.29
N ALA A 874 3.23 16.60 -20.51
CA ALA A 874 3.01 17.85 -21.22
C ALA A 874 1.57 17.99 -21.77
N ALA A 875 0.87 16.88 -22.05
CA ALA A 875 -0.49 16.89 -22.60
C ALA A 875 -1.57 16.99 -21.52
N VAL A 876 -1.32 16.45 -20.31
CA VAL A 876 -2.28 16.53 -19.19
C VAL A 876 -2.32 17.92 -18.55
N GLN A 877 -1.18 18.62 -18.49
CA GLN A 877 -1.08 19.99 -17.96
C GLN A 877 -2.00 20.99 -18.67
N SER A 878 -2.17 20.86 -19.99
CA SER A 878 -3.00 21.78 -20.79
C SER A 878 -4.51 21.52 -20.67
N LEU A 879 -4.92 20.29 -20.37
CA LEU A 879 -6.33 19.89 -20.27
C LEU A 879 -7.03 20.43 -19.01
N TYR A 880 -6.30 20.65 -17.92
CA TYR A 880 -6.86 21.09 -16.64
C TYR A 880 -6.48 22.53 -16.26
N ALA A 881 -5.73 23.25 -17.11
CA ALA A 881 -5.30 24.63 -16.87
C ALA A 881 -4.61 24.86 -15.50
N VAL A 882 -3.96 23.83 -14.95
CA VAL A 882 -3.28 23.89 -13.66
C VAL A 882 -1.88 24.48 -13.88
N LYS A 883 -1.58 25.59 -13.18
CA LYS A 883 -0.38 26.41 -13.42
C LYS A 883 0.93 25.70 -13.01
N GLU A 884 0.86 24.71 -12.13
CA GLU A 884 1.98 23.85 -11.72
C GLU A 884 1.38 22.50 -11.27
N ASN A 885 1.69 21.41 -11.99
CA ASN A 885 1.04 20.10 -11.82
C ASN A 885 2.09 18.98 -11.69
N ARG A 886 3.08 19.15 -10.81
CA ARG A 886 4.19 18.20 -10.64
C ARG A 886 3.76 17.08 -9.67
N PRO A 887 4.01 15.80 -9.99
CA PRO A 887 3.66 14.68 -9.09
C PRO A 887 4.49 14.70 -7.81
N THR A 888 3.97 14.07 -6.76
CA THR A 888 4.66 13.83 -5.48
C THR A 888 4.36 12.44 -4.92
N GLY A 889 4.95 12.06 -3.79
CA GLY A 889 4.63 10.78 -3.15
C GLY A 889 5.64 10.28 -2.12
N ASN A 890 5.23 9.25 -1.39
CA ASN A 890 6.04 8.49 -0.43
C ASN A 890 6.15 7.03 -0.90
N LEU A 891 7.37 6.56 -1.13
CA LEU A 891 7.74 5.19 -1.47
C LEU A 891 8.57 4.67 -0.30
N ILE A 892 7.93 3.97 0.65
CA ILE A 892 8.51 3.66 1.96
C ILE A 892 8.58 2.14 2.16
N ASP A 893 9.76 1.58 2.39
CA ASP A 893 9.91 0.16 2.76
C ASP A 893 9.23 -0.79 1.75
N ASN A 894 9.45 -0.61 0.45
CA ASN A 894 8.94 -1.51 -0.60
C ASN A 894 10.05 -2.37 -1.20
N SER A 895 9.68 -3.42 -1.93
CA SER A 895 10.58 -4.21 -2.78
C SER A 895 10.23 -4.01 -4.25
N PHE A 896 11.16 -3.50 -5.04
CA PHE A 896 11.08 -3.36 -6.50
C PHE A 896 11.98 -4.38 -7.19
N GLU A 897 11.37 -5.37 -7.83
CA GLU A 897 12.06 -6.56 -8.33
C GLU A 897 11.84 -6.80 -9.82
N ASN A 898 12.93 -6.94 -10.58
CA ASN A 898 12.88 -7.24 -12.02
C ASN A 898 12.04 -6.23 -12.85
N LEU A 899 12.00 -4.98 -12.40
CA LEU A 899 11.44 -3.90 -13.20
C LEU A 899 12.40 -3.55 -14.34
N ARG A 900 11.87 -3.01 -15.44
CA ARG A 900 12.75 -2.44 -16.48
C ARG A 900 13.62 -1.36 -15.84
N TYR A 901 13.02 -0.31 -15.28
CA TYR A 901 13.61 0.65 -14.35
C TYR A 901 12.84 0.54 -13.02
N GLY A 902 13.52 0.37 -11.89
CA GLY A 902 12.85 0.22 -10.60
C GLY A 902 11.98 1.42 -10.22
N TYR A 903 12.52 2.63 -10.38
CA TYR A 903 11.77 3.88 -10.28
C TYR A 903 12.27 4.87 -11.33
N TYR A 904 11.33 5.52 -12.03
CA TYR A 904 11.64 6.60 -12.96
C TYR A 904 10.78 7.82 -12.66
N SER A 905 11.37 9.01 -12.75
CA SER A 905 10.62 10.25 -12.65
C SER A 905 10.92 11.26 -13.74
N TYR A 906 9.96 12.13 -14.02
CA TYR A 906 10.08 13.28 -14.90
C TYR A 906 9.35 14.45 -14.23
N GLU A 907 10.08 15.50 -13.88
CA GLU A 907 9.51 16.71 -13.30
C GLU A 907 8.63 16.47 -12.05
N VAL A 908 9.15 15.70 -11.09
CA VAL A 908 8.50 15.50 -9.79
C VAL A 908 9.07 16.42 -8.72
N ASP A 909 8.28 16.68 -7.68
CA ASP A 909 8.66 17.49 -6.53
C ASP A 909 8.42 16.70 -5.23
N ASP A 910 9.36 16.82 -4.28
CA ASP A 910 9.18 16.39 -2.88
C ASP A 910 8.88 14.89 -2.72
N VAL A 911 9.35 14.05 -3.65
CA VAL A 911 9.19 12.59 -3.55
C VAL A 911 10.20 12.00 -2.55
N ARG A 912 9.68 11.17 -1.64
CA ARG A 912 10.49 10.43 -0.66
C ARG A 912 10.58 8.96 -1.05
N ILE A 913 11.80 8.48 -1.28
CA ILE A 913 12.14 7.10 -1.61
C ILE A 913 13.00 6.59 -0.46
N VAL A 914 12.36 5.95 0.52
CA VAL A 914 12.96 5.70 1.83
C VAL A 914 12.85 4.22 2.20
N GLY A 915 13.97 3.56 2.52
CA GLY A 915 13.95 2.18 3.04
C GLY A 915 13.62 1.07 2.03
N ASN A 916 13.60 1.36 0.73
CA ASN A 916 13.18 0.38 -0.28
C ASN A 916 14.32 -0.56 -0.71
N GLU A 917 13.97 -1.79 -1.08
CA GLU A 917 14.80 -2.75 -1.80
C GLU A 917 14.61 -2.56 -3.32
N TYR A 918 15.69 -2.41 -4.08
CA TYR A 918 15.71 -2.44 -5.54
C TYR A 918 16.61 -3.59 -5.99
N ARG A 919 16.02 -4.69 -6.44
CA ARG A 919 16.76 -5.93 -6.72
C ARG A 919 16.60 -6.40 -8.16
N ASP A 920 17.71 -6.80 -8.75
CA ASP A 920 17.75 -7.50 -10.05
C ASP A 920 16.98 -6.76 -11.17
N ASN A 921 16.88 -5.43 -11.07
CA ASN A 921 16.23 -4.58 -12.07
C ASN A 921 17.07 -4.54 -13.35
N ILE A 922 16.41 -4.40 -14.50
CA ILE A 922 17.06 -4.70 -15.78
C ILE A 922 18.08 -3.60 -16.15
N ILE A 923 17.70 -2.32 -16.09
CA ILE A 923 18.62 -1.21 -16.39
C ILE A 923 19.09 -0.50 -15.13
N TYR A 924 18.16 0.08 -14.39
CA TYR A 924 18.43 0.93 -13.22
C TYR A 924 17.60 0.46 -12.03
N GLY A 925 18.15 0.62 -10.83
CA GLY A 925 17.36 0.58 -9.60
C GLY A 925 16.49 1.84 -9.49
N ILE A 926 17.12 2.98 -9.20
CA ILE A 926 16.44 4.28 -9.03
C ILE A 926 16.97 5.26 -10.07
N ASP A 927 16.09 5.80 -10.92
CA ASP A 927 16.41 6.73 -12.03
C ASP A 927 15.50 7.97 -12.04
N PRO A 928 15.57 8.86 -11.04
CA PRO A 928 14.89 10.14 -11.12
C PRO A 928 15.51 10.99 -12.22
N HIS A 929 14.67 11.60 -13.05
CA HIS A 929 15.12 12.26 -14.27
C HIS A 929 14.47 13.64 -14.42
N ASP A 930 15.05 14.46 -15.28
CA ASP A 930 14.40 15.58 -15.97
C ASP A 930 13.78 16.62 -15.03
N ARG A 931 14.63 17.50 -14.48
CA ARG A 931 14.23 18.67 -13.68
C ARG A 931 13.46 18.31 -12.41
N SER A 932 13.52 17.06 -11.96
CA SER A 932 12.97 16.65 -10.66
C SER A 932 13.77 17.30 -9.52
N ARG A 933 13.14 17.62 -8.39
CA ARG A 933 13.84 18.39 -7.35
C ARG A 933 13.32 18.11 -5.95
N ARG A 934 14.15 18.40 -4.95
CA ARG A 934 13.85 18.19 -3.52
C ARG A 934 13.49 16.74 -3.21
N LEU A 935 14.19 15.81 -3.86
CA LEU A 935 13.99 14.39 -3.63
C LEU A 935 14.72 13.97 -2.36
N LEU A 936 14.13 13.05 -1.61
CA LEU A 936 14.78 12.34 -0.52
C LEU A 936 14.94 10.87 -0.91
N ILE A 937 16.16 10.46 -1.25
CA ILE A 937 16.51 9.09 -1.60
C ILE A 937 17.34 8.54 -0.45
N ALA A 938 16.69 7.91 0.53
CA ALA A 938 17.34 7.54 1.78
C ALA A 938 17.20 6.08 2.17
N LEU A 939 18.26 5.50 2.73
CA LEU A 939 18.21 4.18 3.39
C LEU A 939 17.70 3.04 2.48
N ASN A 940 17.82 3.19 1.17
CA ASN A 940 17.44 2.16 0.20
C ASN A 940 18.59 1.18 -0.01
N THR A 941 18.25 -0.06 -0.38
CA THR A 941 19.21 -1.10 -0.77
C THR A 941 19.03 -1.44 -2.24
N ALA A 942 19.96 -1.02 -3.10
CA ALA A 942 19.95 -1.26 -4.54
C ALA A 942 21.06 -2.24 -4.95
N TYR A 943 20.69 -3.42 -5.45
CA TYR A 943 21.66 -4.45 -5.84
C TYR A 943 21.24 -5.27 -7.06
N GLY A 944 22.24 -5.78 -7.78
CA GLY A 944 22.02 -6.70 -8.91
C GLY A 944 21.46 -6.03 -10.17
N SER A 945 21.54 -4.70 -10.31
CA SER A 945 21.09 -4.03 -11.55
C SER A 945 21.84 -4.60 -12.75
N GLN A 946 21.11 -5.17 -13.71
CA GLN A 946 21.70 -6.10 -14.69
C GLN A 946 22.55 -5.41 -15.76
N LYS A 947 22.22 -4.15 -16.13
CA LYS A 947 22.90 -3.43 -17.21
C LYS A 947 23.61 -2.15 -16.80
N LYS A 948 23.03 -1.36 -15.89
CA LYS A 948 23.60 -0.07 -15.47
C LYS A 948 23.55 0.11 -13.95
N HIS A 949 23.13 1.29 -13.50
CA HIS A 949 23.44 1.82 -12.17
C HIS A 949 22.44 1.37 -11.10
N GLY A 950 22.89 1.29 -9.85
CA GLY A 950 21.98 1.11 -8.72
C GLY A 950 21.11 2.34 -8.53
N ILE A 951 21.74 3.50 -8.34
CA ILE A 951 21.08 4.80 -8.18
C ILE A 951 21.68 5.79 -9.18
N ILE A 952 20.85 6.45 -9.97
CA ILE A 952 21.25 7.54 -10.87
C ILE A 952 20.23 8.67 -10.77
N ILE A 953 20.70 9.91 -10.66
CA ILE A 953 19.89 11.10 -10.94
C ILE A 953 20.42 11.74 -12.23
N SER A 954 19.53 12.09 -13.17
CA SER A 954 19.96 12.58 -14.48
C SER A 954 19.12 13.74 -15.01
N ARG A 955 19.80 14.72 -15.61
CA ARG A 955 19.24 15.93 -16.23
C ARG A 955 18.54 16.84 -15.22
N GLU A 956 19.32 17.76 -14.67
CA GLU A 956 18.83 18.85 -13.80
C GLU A 956 18.04 18.34 -12.58
N VAL A 957 18.43 17.18 -12.04
CA VAL A 957 17.86 16.74 -10.77
C VAL A 957 18.56 17.48 -9.65
N ASP A 958 17.81 18.37 -9.01
CA ASP A 958 18.38 19.43 -8.19
C ASP A 958 17.90 19.39 -6.73
N ASP A 959 18.66 20.03 -5.84
CA ASP A 959 18.26 20.29 -4.45
C ASP A 959 17.87 19.02 -3.67
N SER A 960 18.50 17.89 -3.98
CA SER A 960 18.09 16.57 -3.48
C SER A 960 19.10 15.92 -2.53
N PHE A 961 18.61 15.03 -1.68
CA PHE A 961 19.37 14.30 -0.67
C PHE A 961 19.44 12.81 -1.05
N ILE A 962 20.65 12.27 -1.15
CA ILE A 962 20.94 10.85 -1.36
C ILE A 962 21.69 10.36 -0.11
N VAL A 963 20.99 9.71 0.82
CA VAL A 963 21.48 9.55 2.20
C VAL A 963 21.38 8.11 2.71
N GLY A 964 22.47 7.54 3.24
CA GLY A 964 22.38 6.26 3.94
C GLY A 964 22.03 5.03 3.08
N ASN A 965 22.12 5.13 1.75
CA ASN A 965 21.76 4.03 0.85
C ASN A 965 22.87 2.97 0.78
N LEU A 966 22.49 1.71 0.59
CA LEU A 966 23.37 0.60 0.27
C LEU A 966 23.25 0.32 -1.24
N SER A 967 24.30 0.55 -2.03
CA SER A 967 24.30 0.32 -3.48
C SER A 967 25.46 -0.57 -3.89
N LEU A 968 25.17 -1.85 -4.15
CA LEU A 968 26.20 -2.88 -4.30
C LEU A 968 25.94 -3.87 -5.43
N HIS A 969 27.01 -4.43 -6.00
CA HIS A 969 26.92 -5.44 -7.06
C HIS A 969 26.05 -5.04 -8.26
N ASN A 970 26.04 -3.75 -8.61
CA ASN A 970 25.39 -3.28 -9.83
C ASN A 970 26.36 -3.38 -11.02
N LYS A 971 25.83 -3.59 -12.23
CA LYS A 971 26.64 -3.70 -13.44
C LYS A 971 27.35 -2.38 -13.80
N GLY A 972 26.70 -1.26 -13.55
CA GLY A 972 27.25 0.09 -13.66
C GLY A 972 27.74 0.61 -12.31
N SER A 973 27.83 1.93 -12.18
CA SER A 973 28.16 2.58 -10.91
C SER A 973 27.12 2.34 -9.81
N GLY A 974 27.56 2.39 -8.56
CA GLY A 974 26.67 2.33 -7.40
C GLY A 974 25.75 3.55 -7.34
N ILE A 975 26.32 4.76 -7.37
CA ILE A 975 25.60 6.03 -7.37
C ILE A 975 26.12 6.94 -8.50
N MET A 976 25.23 7.62 -9.21
CA MET A 976 25.60 8.52 -10.30
C MET A 976 24.76 9.81 -10.32
N LEU A 977 25.44 10.95 -10.53
CA LEU A 977 24.84 12.25 -10.80
C LEU A 977 25.23 12.67 -12.22
N ASP A 978 24.22 12.85 -13.08
CA ASP A 978 24.40 13.04 -14.52
C ASP A 978 23.70 14.31 -15.04
N ARG A 979 24.27 14.90 -16.10
CA ARG A 979 23.70 16.01 -16.89
C ARG A 979 23.20 17.19 -16.05
N THR A 980 24.11 17.97 -15.47
CA THR A 980 23.80 19.24 -14.79
C THR A 980 22.84 19.06 -13.61
N SER A 981 22.92 17.91 -12.91
CA SER A 981 22.20 17.69 -11.65
C SER A 981 22.99 18.34 -10.52
N ILE A 982 22.49 19.43 -9.94
CA ILE A 982 23.27 20.32 -9.07
C ILE A 982 22.60 20.60 -7.72
N ARG A 983 23.36 21.08 -6.73
CA ARG A 983 22.90 21.36 -5.36
C ARG A 983 22.41 20.11 -4.62
N ASN A 984 23.01 18.96 -4.91
CA ASN A 984 22.69 17.70 -4.27
C ASN A 984 23.70 17.34 -3.18
N ILE A 985 23.22 16.59 -2.18
CA ILE A 985 24.02 16.07 -1.06
C ILE A 985 24.00 14.54 -1.09
N VAL A 986 25.18 13.94 -1.18
CA VAL A 986 25.41 12.49 -1.13
C VAL A 986 26.09 12.16 0.20
N TYR A 987 25.33 11.67 1.17
CA TYR A 987 25.80 11.58 2.56
C TYR A 987 25.65 10.16 3.15
N ALA A 988 26.68 9.67 3.84
CA ALA A 988 26.63 8.41 4.60
C ALA A 988 26.18 7.17 3.79
N ASN A 989 26.40 7.14 2.47
CA ASN A 989 26.04 5.99 1.63
C ASN A 989 27.17 4.95 1.61
N THR A 990 26.78 3.69 1.40
CA THR A 990 27.70 2.57 1.13
C THR A 990 27.53 2.14 -0.33
N ALA A 991 28.48 2.48 -1.20
CA ALA A 991 28.50 2.07 -2.60
C ALA A 991 29.71 1.15 -2.88
N VAL A 992 29.50 -0.17 -2.77
CA VAL A 992 30.58 -1.15 -2.70
C VAL A 992 30.43 -2.29 -3.71
N ALA A 993 31.56 -2.86 -4.15
CA ALA A 993 31.58 -4.05 -5.00
C ALA A 993 30.74 -3.96 -6.29
N ASN A 994 30.58 -2.76 -6.83
CA ASN A 994 29.94 -2.55 -8.13
C ASN A 994 30.92 -2.86 -9.27
N GLU A 995 30.42 -3.34 -10.40
CA GLU A 995 31.24 -3.57 -11.61
C GLU A 995 31.63 -2.23 -12.30
N GLY A 996 30.92 -1.15 -11.98
CA GLY A 996 31.30 0.22 -12.34
C GLY A 996 32.15 0.92 -11.28
N ASP A 997 31.89 2.22 -11.11
CA ASP A 997 32.50 3.07 -10.09
C ASP A 997 31.62 3.10 -8.82
N GLY A 998 32.17 3.48 -7.66
CA GLY A 998 31.36 3.69 -6.45
C GLY A 998 30.38 4.86 -6.61
N LEU A 999 30.94 6.05 -6.87
CA LEU A 999 30.22 7.29 -7.11
C LEU A 999 30.69 7.97 -8.41
N THR A 1000 29.78 8.57 -9.18
CA THR A 1000 30.13 9.23 -10.45
C THR A 1000 29.43 10.58 -10.59
N PHE A 1001 30.18 11.62 -10.95
CA PHE A 1001 29.68 12.94 -11.35
C PHE A 1001 30.01 13.18 -12.82
N TYR A 1002 29.01 13.14 -13.69
CA TYR A 1002 29.15 13.46 -15.11
C TYR A 1002 28.43 14.76 -15.42
N GLU A 1003 29.21 15.76 -15.82
CA GLU A 1003 28.72 17.10 -16.14
C GLU A 1003 27.81 17.71 -15.06
N SER A 1004 28.03 17.36 -13.78
CA SER A 1004 27.14 17.64 -12.65
C SER A 1004 27.93 18.25 -11.49
N GLY A 1005 28.04 19.58 -11.53
CA GLY A 1005 28.78 20.38 -10.55
C GLY A 1005 27.96 20.85 -9.34
N CYS A 1006 28.56 21.63 -8.44
CA CYS A 1006 27.94 22.19 -7.24
C CYS A 1006 27.23 21.13 -6.39
N ASN A 1007 27.94 20.05 -6.07
CA ASN A 1007 27.45 18.92 -5.29
C ASN A 1007 28.44 18.57 -4.18
N ILE A 1008 27.93 18.04 -3.07
CA ILE A 1008 28.75 17.60 -1.93
C ILE A 1008 28.53 16.11 -1.72
N ALA A 1009 29.61 15.35 -1.62
CA ALA A 1009 29.62 13.98 -1.15
C ALA A 1009 30.47 13.85 0.12
N ALA A 1010 29.82 13.47 1.22
CA ALA A 1010 30.50 13.35 2.51
C ALA A 1010 30.18 12.05 3.25
N ALA A 1011 31.16 11.54 4.00
CA ALA A 1011 31.02 10.36 4.85
C ALA A 1011 30.57 9.09 4.12
N ASN A 1012 30.89 8.90 2.84
CA ASN A 1012 30.48 7.71 2.09
C ASN A 1012 31.56 6.62 2.13
N ASP A 1013 31.14 5.35 2.11
CA ASP A 1013 31.99 4.18 1.84
C ASP A 1013 31.89 3.82 0.35
N LEU A 1014 32.97 4.05 -0.39
CA LEU A 1014 33.08 3.89 -1.86
C LEU A 1014 34.13 2.84 -2.20
N SER A 1015 34.03 1.67 -1.58
CA SER A 1015 35.10 0.67 -1.56
C SER A 1015 34.85 -0.55 -2.45
N ARG A 1016 35.93 -1.22 -2.85
CA ARG A 1016 35.95 -2.49 -3.59
C ARG A 1016 35.19 -2.46 -4.92
N ASN A 1017 35.01 -1.29 -5.52
CA ASN A 1017 34.41 -1.19 -6.85
C ASN A 1017 35.44 -1.62 -7.90
N LEU A 1018 34.97 -2.27 -8.98
CA LEU A 1018 35.84 -2.80 -10.02
C LEU A 1018 36.62 -1.69 -10.73
N ARG A 1019 36.08 -0.47 -10.77
CA ARG A 1019 36.70 0.72 -11.34
C ARG A 1019 37.15 1.68 -10.25
N ALA A 1020 36.70 2.94 -10.27
CA ALA A 1020 37.13 3.94 -9.30
C ALA A 1020 36.20 4.00 -8.07
N GLY A 1021 36.70 4.47 -6.93
CA GLY A 1021 35.85 4.83 -5.79
C GLY A 1021 34.92 5.98 -6.14
N VAL A 1022 35.50 7.09 -6.65
CA VAL A 1022 34.77 8.21 -7.23
C VAL A 1022 35.32 8.62 -8.59
N LYS A 1023 34.42 8.98 -9.51
CA LYS A 1023 34.74 9.68 -10.75
C LYS A 1023 34.13 11.06 -10.82
N ILE A 1024 34.93 12.04 -11.24
CA ILE A 1024 34.49 13.42 -11.46
C ILE A 1024 34.88 13.83 -12.88
N ARG A 1025 33.89 13.93 -13.77
CA ARG A 1025 34.07 14.31 -15.17
C ARG A 1025 33.34 15.60 -15.49
N ASN A 1026 34.04 16.56 -16.08
CA ASN A 1026 33.46 17.83 -16.58
C ASN A 1026 32.52 18.54 -15.57
N SER A 1027 32.82 18.39 -14.28
CA SER A 1027 31.97 18.83 -13.16
C SER A 1027 32.75 19.81 -12.30
N THR A 1028 32.16 20.97 -12.03
CA THR A 1028 32.81 22.04 -11.26
C THR A 1028 32.21 22.15 -9.87
N ASP A 1029 33.01 22.54 -8.89
CA ASP A 1029 32.64 22.70 -7.48
C ASP A 1029 32.04 21.40 -6.91
N VAL A 1030 32.79 20.30 -7.06
CA VAL A 1030 32.46 19.02 -6.40
C VAL A 1030 33.23 18.92 -5.10
N GLY A 1031 32.53 18.79 -3.98
CA GLY A 1031 33.13 18.63 -2.65
C GLY A 1031 33.13 17.17 -2.20
N MET A 1032 34.31 16.62 -1.90
CA MET A 1032 34.49 15.26 -1.37
C MET A 1032 35.08 15.35 0.05
N TYR A 1033 34.27 15.04 1.06
CA TYR A 1033 34.66 15.17 2.47
C TYR A 1033 34.56 13.85 3.25
N ASP A 1034 35.62 13.46 3.94
CA ASP A 1034 35.58 12.36 4.93
C ASP A 1034 35.05 11.02 4.36
N ASN A 1035 35.24 10.77 3.06
CA ASN A 1035 34.82 9.52 2.41
C ASN A 1035 35.90 8.45 2.58
N GLN A 1036 35.46 7.19 2.64
CA GLN A 1036 36.32 6.00 2.63
C GLN A 1036 36.38 5.44 1.21
N MET A 1037 37.59 5.28 0.69
CA MET A 1037 37.84 4.72 -0.64
C MET A 1037 38.90 3.63 -0.50
N GLU A 1038 38.44 2.39 -0.33
CA GLU A 1038 39.33 1.24 -0.08
C GLU A 1038 39.25 0.20 -1.20
N GLY A 1039 40.41 -0.28 -1.67
CA GLY A 1039 40.51 -1.48 -2.51
C GLY A 1039 39.82 -1.38 -3.87
N ASN A 1040 39.66 -0.18 -4.44
CA ASN A 1040 39.08 -0.02 -5.77
C ASN A 1040 40.07 -0.43 -6.87
N GLY A 1041 39.56 -1.07 -7.94
CA GLY A 1041 40.39 -1.66 -9.00
C GLY A 1041 41.17 -0.65 -9.84
N ALA A 1042 40.68 0.59 -9.93
CA ALA A 1042 41.35 1.73 -10.56
C ALA A 1042 41.80 2.75 -9.51
N SER A 1043 41.34 3.99 -9.57
CA SER A 1043 41.73 5.03 -8.60
C SER A 1043 40.75 5.12 -7.42
N GLY A 1044 41.20 5.60 -6.27
CA GLY A 1044 40.28 6.07 -5.23
C GLY A 1044 39.42 7.21 -5.77
N ALA A 1045 40.06 8.29 -6.22
CA ALA A 1045 39.45 9.38 -6.96
C ALA A 1045 40.03 9.51 -8.38
N ASP A 1046 39.18 9.52 -9.39
CA ASP A 1046 39.54 9.71 -10.80
C ASP A 1046 38.86 10.97 -11.37
N ILE A 1047 39.66 11.99 -11.64
CA ILE A 1047 39.18 13.36 -11.89
C ILE A 1047 39.67 13.80 -13.26
N TYR A 1048 38.77 14.07 -14.21
CA TYR A 1048 39.22 14.34 -15.58
C TYR A 1048 38.26 15.19 -16.41
N VAL A 1049 38.82 15.90 -17.39
CA VAL A 1049 38.05 16.55 -18.45
C VAL A 1049 37.96 15.65 -19.68
N SER A 1050 36.83 15.72 -20.38
CA SER A 1050 36.62 15.03 -21.64
C SER A 1050 35.81 15.89 -22.60
N ASP A 1051 36.30 16.06 -23.83
CA ASP A 1051 35.51 16.67 -24.90
C ASP A 1051 34.48 15.66 -25.41
N LEU A 1052 33.25 15.76 -24.90
CA LEU A 1052 32.19 14.82 -25.25
C LEU A 1052 31.89 14.80 -26.74
N ARG A 1053 32.11 15.89 -27.48
CA ARG A 1053 31.88 15.95 -28.93
C ARG A 1053 32.76 14.98 -29.72
N GLN A 1054 33.85 14.53 -29.11
CA GLN A 1054 34.82 13.60 -29.69
C GLN A 1054 34.73 12.20 -29.05
N SER A 1055 33.91 12.05 -28.02
CA SER A 1055 33.70 10.78 -27.31
C SER A 1055 32.62 9.93 -28.00
N PRO A 1056 32.67 8.59 -27.90
CA PRO A 1056 31.57 7.72 -28.33
C PRO A 1056 30.23 8.11 -27.69
N GLU A 1057 30.23 8.48 -26.40
CA GLU A 1057 29.03 8.87 -25.66
C GLU A 1057 28.40 10.16 -26.16
N GLY A 1058 29.18 11.04 -26.78
CA GLY A 1058 28.67 12.30 -27.35
C GLY A 1058 28.09 12.17 -28.74
N GLN A 1059 28.26 11.03 -29.43
CA GLN A 1059 27.67 10.83 -30.77
C GLN A 1059 26.13 10.81 -30.73
N THR A 1060 25.55 10.39 -29.61
CA THR A 1060 24.10 10.32 -29.40
C THR A 1060 23.59 11.40 -28.44
N ARG A 1061 24.47 12.29 -27.96
CA ARG A 1061 24.11 13.35 -27.01
C ARG A 1061 23.50 14.54 -27.74
N ASN A 1062 22.37 15.01 -27.24
CA ASN A 1062 21.80 16.30 -27.66
C ASN A 1062 22.47 17.43 -26.87
N PHE A 1063 23.40 18.15 -27.46
CA PHE A 1063 24.14 19.24 -26.80
C PHE A 1063 23.32 20.51 -26.58
N GLU A 1064 22.16 20.66 -27.24
CA GLU A 1064 21.24 21.76 -26.97
C GLU A 1064 20.46 21.50 -25.67
N LEU A 1065 20.01 20.25 -25.49
CA LEU A 1065 19.30 19.81 -24.28
C LEU A 1065 20.25 19.58 -23.10
N ASP A 1066 21.39 18.95 -23.38
CA ASP A 1066 22.38 18.50 -22.39
C ASP A 1066 23.75 19.13 -22.69
N PRO A 1067 23.93 20.44 -22.50
CA PRO A 1067 25.22 21.08 -22.70
C PRO A 1067 26.28 20.53 -21.73
N PHE A 1068 27.55 20.77 -22.03
CA PHE A 1068 28.65 20.46 -21.12
C PHE A 1068 29.77 21.49 -21.27
N GLN A 1069 30.60 21.57 -20.25
CA GLN A 1069 31.85 22.32 -20.30
C GLN A 1069 32.98 21.38 -19.88
N ALA A 1070 34.06 21.34 -20.65
CA ALA A 1070 35.23 20.50 -20.36
C ALA A 1070 36.10 21.16 -19.26
N VAL A 1071 35.54 21.34 -18.07
CA VAL A 1071 36.17 21.94 -16.90
C VAL A 1071 35.86 21.11 -15.67
N VAL A 1072 36.87 20.86 -14.84
CA VAL A 1072 36.69 20.20 -13.54
C VAL A 1072 37.33 21.03 -12.44
N THR A 1073 36.58 21.23 -11.35
CA THR A 1073 37.10 21.74 -10.09
C THR A 1073 36.56 20.91 -8.94
N ALA A 1074 37.43 20.50 -8.01
CA ALA A 1074 37.03 19.66 -6.89
C ALA A 1074 37.78 19.98 -5.59
N VAL A 1075 37.14 19.69 -4.48
CA VAL A 1075 37.73 19.67 -3.14
C VAL A 1075 37.80 18.23 -2.69
N LEU A 1076 38.97 17.81 -2.19
CA LEU A 1076 39.15 16.54 -1.51
C LEU A 1076 39.70 16.87 -0.12
N SER A 1077 38.88 16.72 0.91
CA SER A 1077 39.26 17.00 2.29
C SER A 1077 38.95 15.83 3.22
N GLY A 1078 39.91 15.41 4.05
CA GLY A 1078 39.74 14.36 5.07
C GLY A 1078 39.37 12.96 4.57
N ASN A 1079 39.46 12.68 3.27
CA ASN A 1079 39.13 11.36 2.73
C ASN A 1079 40.21 10.35 3.07
N ALA A 1080 39.81 9.09 3.28
CA ALA A 1080 40.71 7.97 3.51
C ALA A 1080 40.88 7.14 2.23
N PHE A 1081 42.11 7.05 1.75
CA PHE A 1081 42.50 6.25 0.58
C PHE A 1081 43.33 5.06 1.01
N THR A 1082 42.81 3.86 0.78
CA THR A 1082 43.45 2.61 1.20
C THR A 1082 43.53 1.62 0.04
N ASP A 1083 44.73 1.11 -0.25
CA ASP A 1083 44.92 -0.03 -1.17
C ASP A 1083 44.27 0.11 -2.57
N ASN A 1084 44.12 1.32 -3.10
CA ASN A 1084 43.60 1.56 -4.46
C ASN A 1084 44.73 1.44 -5.52
N GLY A 1085 44.40 1.36 -6.81
CA GLY A 1085 45.39 1.42 -7.89
C GLY A 1085 46.19 2.73 -7.90
N ASP A 1086 45.52 3.87 -7.99
CA ASP A 1086 46.04 5.21 -7.65
C ASP A 1086 45.18 5.78 -6.51
N ALA A 1087 45.70 6.57 -5.56
CA ALA A 1087 44.79 7.22 -4.60
C ALA A 1087 43.99 8.34 -5.28
N ILE A 1088 44.70 9.31 -5.87
CA ILE A 1088 44.09 10.43 -6.60
C ILE A 1088 44.72 10.53 -7.98
N ASN A 1089 43.93 10.29 -9.02
CA ASN A 1089 44.30 10.52 -10.42
C ASN A 1089 43.61 11.79 -10.92
N ALA A 1090 44.36 12.72 -11.51
CA ALA A 1090 43.79 13.90 -12.15
C ALA A 1090 44.33 14.13 -13.56
N ALA A 1091 43.46 14.45 -14.51
CA ALA A 1091 43.82 14.74 -15.91
C ALA A 1091 43.04 15.95 -16.46
N GLY A 1092 43.71 17.09 -16.61
CA GLY A 1092 43.15 18.37 -17.05
C GLY A 1092 42.21 19.01 -16.03
N ALA A 1093 42.42 18.76 -14.73
CA ALA A 1093 41.66 19.40 -13.67
C ALA A 1093 42.09 20.87 -13.52
N ALA A 1094 41.16 21.79 -13.70
CA ALA A 1094 41.44 23.22 -13.67
C ALA A 1094 41.85 23.70 -12.27
N GLN A 1095 41.18 23.22 -11.23
CA GLN A 1095 41.52 23.50 -9.83
C GLN A 1095 41.24 22.29 -8.92
N LEU A 1096 42.16 21.97 -8.01
CA LEU A 1096 41.94 20.99 -6.95
C LEU A 1096 42.39 21.55 -5.61
N LEU A 1097 41.52 21.45 -4.60
CA LEU A 1097 41.88 21.69 -3.21
C LEU A 1097 42.08 20.34 -2.51
N LEU A 1098 43.23 20.17 -1.87
CA LEU A 1098 43.61 18.98 -1.13
C LEU A 1098 43.91 19.37 0.32
N GLU A 1099 43.22 18.75 1.27
CA GLU A 1099 43.36 19.04 2.70
C GLU A 1099 43.17 17.74 3.51
N ASP A 1100 44.03 17.46 4.49
CA ASP A 1100 43.87 16.38 5.47
C ASP A 1100 43.53 14.96 4.94
N ASN A 1101 43.80 14.66 3.66
CA ASN A 1101 43.51 13.34 3.10
C ASN A 1101 44.51 12.30 3.64
N GLN A 1102 44.00 11.14 4.03
CA GLN A 1102 44.78 10.06 4.61
C GLN A 1102 45.11 9.02 3.53
N PHE A 1103 46.37 8.63 3.44
CA PHE A 1103 46.84 7.59 2.51
C PHE A 1103 47.38 6.40 3.30
N LEU A 1104 46.54 5.38 3.51
CA LEU A 1104 46.82 4.25 4.40
C LEU A 1104 47.13 3.01 3.56
N ARG A 1105 48.32 2.41 3.74
CA ARG A 1105 48.79 1.24 2.92
C ARG A 1105 48.74 1.45 1.39
N GLN A 1106 48.45 2.66 0.93
CA GLN A 1106 48.42 3.02 -0.48
C GLN A 1106 49.81 2.77 -1.10
N SER A 1107 49.84 2.15 -2.27
CA SER A 1107 51.09 1.93 -3.01
C SER A 1107 51.81 3.26 -3.31
N ASN A 1108 53.05 3.24 -3.82
CA ASN A 1108 53.80 4.45 -4.22
C ASN A 1108 53.10 5.31 -5.32
N ARG A 1109 51.87 4.97 -5.68
CA ARG A 1109 50.97 5.65 -6.61
C ARG A 1109 49.92 6.47 -5.85
N ILE A 1110 50.38 7.42 -5.02
CA ILE A 1110 49.47 8.33 -4.30
C ILE A 1110 48.78 9.29 -5.29
N TYR A 1111 49.58 9.98 -6.12
CA TYR A 1111 49.07 10.87 -7.15
C TYR A 1111 49.38 10.34 -8.56
N GLY A 1112 48.33 10.26 -9.40
CA GLY A 1112 48.36 9.88 -10.80
C GLY A 1112 48.17 11.06 -11.76
N GLY A 1113 48.26 10.80 -13.07
CA GLY A 1113 48.02 11.79 -14.11
C GLY A 1113 48.92 13.02 -14.02
N ASP A 1114 48.33 14.21 -14.11
CA ASP A 1114 49.02 15.51 -14.08
C ASP A 1114 49.65 15.79 -12.70
N LEU A 1115 49.05 15.26 -11.63
CA LEU A 1115 49.58 15.41 -10.26
C LEU A 1115 50.82 14.55 -9.99
N LYS A 1116 51.09 13.54 -10.83
CA LYS A 1116 52.22 12.61 -10.62
C LYS A 1116 53.58 13.30 -10.57
N GLN A 1117 53.76 14.38 -11.32
CA GLN A 1117 55.01 15.17 -11.30
C GLN A 1117 55.08 16.10 -10.08
N LEU A 1118 53.95 16.37 -9.44
CA LEU A 1118 53.81 17.26 -8.29
C LEU A 1118 53.90 16.52 -6.95
N SER A 1119 53.81 15.18 -6.93
CA SER A 1119 53.70 14.36 -5.72
C SER A 1119 54.67 14.73 -4.59
N PRO A 1120 55.98 14.95 -4.82
CA PRO A 1120 56.90 15.29 -3.72
C PRO A 1120 56.56 16.62 -3.03
N PHE A 1121 55.98 17.57 -3.77
CA PHE A 1121 55.56 18.87 -3.23
C PHE A 1121 54.23 18.76 -2.52
N LEU A 1122 53.27 18.04 -3.11
CA LEU A 1122 51.93 17.87 -2.55
C LEU A 1122 51.99 17.12 -1.21
N LEU A 1123 52.79 16.06 -1.11
CA LEU A 1123 52.97 15.32 0.14
C LEU A 1123 53.61 16.20 1.22
N ARG A 1124 54.70 16.90 0.89
CA ARG A 1124 55.43 17.71 1.88
C ARG A 1124 54.63 18.90 2.40
N LEU A 1125 53.89 19.60 1.52
CA LEU A 1125 53.08 20.75 1.92
C LEU A 1125 51.80 20.29 2.64
N GLY A 1126 51.24 19.16 2.20
CA GLY A 1126 49.94 18.65 2.65
C GLY A 1126 49.96 18.18 4.10
N ASP A 1127 51.13 17.82 4.62
CA ASP A 1127 51.33 17.49 6.04
C ASP A 1127 51.10 18.68 6.98
N THR A 1128 51.08 19.92 6.47
CA THR A 1128 51.06 21.15 7.30
C THR A 1128 50.01 22.18 6.91
N ALA A 1129 49.42 22.08 5.71
CA ALA A 1129 48.45 23.06 5.23
C ALA A 1129 47.59 22.53 4.08
N ALA A 1130 46.38 23.08 3.95
CA ALA A 1130 45.55 22.89 2.76
C ALA A 1130 46.26 23.42 1.50
N ILE A 1131 46.21 22.65 0.41
CA ILE A 1131 46.87 22.97 -0.87
C ILE A 1131 45.83 23.23 -1.94
N LEU A 1132 46.01 24.29 -2.71
CA LEU A 1132 45.27 24.54 -3.93
C LEU A 1132 46.19 24.43 -5.14
N THR A 1133 45.89 23.49 -6.03
CA THR A 1133 46.56 23.35 -7.33
C THR A 1133 45.68 23.97 -8.40
N ARG A 1134 46.21 24.86 -9.25
CA ARG A 1134 45.50 25.44 -10.39
C ARG A 1134 46.27 25.22 -11.68
N GLU A 1135 45.61 24.81 -12.74
CA GLU A 1135 46.24 24.78 -14.07
C GLU A 1135 46.45 26.22 -14.59
N HIS A 1136 47.50 26.48 -15.36
CA HIS A 1136 47.83 27.83 -15.85
C HIS A 1136 46.81 28.42 -16.83
N CYS A 1137 45.90 27.60 -17.39
CA CYS A 1137 44.85 28.04 -18.31
C CYS A 1137 43.46 27.67 -17.79
N GLU A 1138 42.65 28.68 -17.44
CA GLU A 1138 41.21 28.50 -17.18
C GLU A 1138 40.41 28.87 -18.44
N ALA A 1139 39.27 28.21 -18.66
CA ALA A 1139 38.35 28.53 -19.74
C ALA A 1139 37.62 29.88 -19.51
N GLU A 1140 37.22 30.56 -20.59
CA GLU A 1140 36.49 31.84 -20.54
C GLU A 1140 35.05 31.66 -20.00
N ALA A 1141 34.59 32.64 -19.21
CA ALA A 1141 33.49 32.50 -18.25
C ALA A 1141 32.07 32.38 -18.83
N ALA A 1142 31.30 31.45 -18.26
CA ALA A 1142 29.90 31.59 -17.84
C ALA A 1142 29.46 30.33 -17.07
N ILE A 1143 30.12 30.00 -15.96
CA ILE A 1143 29.64 28.94 -15.06
C ILE A 1143 28.95 29.64 -13.89
N LYS A 1144 27.67 29.32 -13.67
CA LYS A 1144 26.89 29.82 -12.53
C LYS A 1144 27.70 29.56 -11.25
N ALA A 1145 27.81 30.57 -10.38
CA ALA A 1145 28.47 30.39 -9.09
C ALA A 1145 27.72 29.32 -8.30
N CYS A 1146 28.44 28.44 -7.61
CA CYS A 1146 27.80 27.46 -6.74
C CYS A 1146 27.19 28.21 -5.55
N ASP A 1147 25.89 27.99 -5.33
CA ASP A 1147 25.15 28.51 -4.20
C ASP A 1147 24.40 27.33 -3.55
N LEU A 1148 25.15 26.55 -2.79
CA LEU A 1148 24.67 25.39 -2.05
C LEU A 1148 24.79 25.72 -0.55
N GLY A 1149 23.78 26.42 -0.03
CA GLY A 1149 23.75 26.83 1.38
C GLY A 1149 24.96 27.66 1.82
N GLY A 1150 25.44 28.55 0.95
CA GLY A 1150 26.62 29.37 1.25
C GLY A 1150 27.94 28.60 1.34
N TRP A 1151 28.00 27.35 0.86
CA TRP A 1151 29.20 26.51 0.88
C TRP A 1151 30.45 27.26 0.34
N PRO A 1152 31.49 27.47 1.16
CA PRO A 1152 32.71 28.12 0.72
C PRO A 1152 33.48 27.19 -0.23
N HIS A 1153 33.72 27.65 -1.44
CA HIS A 1153 34.55 26.96 -2.42
C HIS A 1153 35.69 27.88 -2.91
N PRO A 1154 36.78 27.32 -3.46
CA PRO A 1154 37.87 28.12 -3.98
C PRO A 1154 37.35 29.13 -5.03
N PRO A 1155 37.77 30.41 -4.96
CA PRO A 1155 37.37 31.39 -5.96
C PRO A 1155 37.93 31.01 -7.32
N ARG A 1156 37.08 31.02 -8.35
CA ARG A 1156 37.49 30.85 -9.75
C ARG A 1156 38.24 32.12 -10.18
N THR A 1157 39.50 32.00 -10.57
CA THR A 1157 40.34 33.16 -10.85
C THR A 1157 40.69 33.21 -12.32
N SER A 1158 39.91 33.93 -13.14
CA SER A 1158 40.12 33.98 -14.60
C SER A 1158 41.53 34.47 -14.98
N PRO A 1159 42.36 33.63 -15.65
CA PRO A 1159 43.49 34.10 -16.43
C PRO A 1159 43.20 33.77 -17.89
N VAL A 1160 42.91 34.79 -18.70
CA VAL A 1160 42.72 34.64 -20.15
C VAL A 1160 43.95 33.97 -20.76
N CYS A 1161 43.80 32.74 -21.28
CA CYS A 1161 44.80 32.12 -22.15
C CYS A 1161 44.47 32.42 -23.62
N THR A 1162 45.04 33.49 -24.16
CA THR A 1162 45.15 33.65 -25.62
C THR A 1162 46.24 32.72 -26.16
N GLY A 1163 45.84 31.55 -26.68
CA GLY A 1163 46.59 30.85 -27.73
C GLY A 1163 47.43 29.63 -27.34
N GLN A 1164 47.15 28.52 -28.05
CA GLN A 1164 47.98 27.33 -28.32
C GLN A 1164 48.33 26.37 -27.16
N LEU A 1165 47.63 25.22 -27.09
CA LEU A 1165 48.18 23.85 -27.19
C LEU A 1165 47.15 22.82 -26.71
N ILE A 1166 46.32 22.31 -27.64
CA ILE A 1166 45.74 20.97 -27.46
C ILE A 1166 46.93 20.00 -27.59
N ARG A 1167 47.49 19.55 -26.46
CA ARG A 1167 48.41 18.41 -26.47
C ARG A 1167 47.58 17.15 -26.69
N GLN A 1168 47.72 16.55 -27.87
CA GLN A 1168 47.24 15.20 -28.15
C GLN A 1168 47.84 14.20 -27.15
N PRO A 1169 47.06 13.24 -26.61
CA PRO A 1169 47.64 12.05 -26.01
C PRO A 1169 48.36 11.26 -27.09
N ALA A 1170 49.53 10.72 -26.76
CA ALA A 1170 50.29 9.86 -27.66
C ALA A 1170 49.44 8.65 -28.10
N ALA A 1171 49.34 8.45 -29.41
CA ALA A 1171 48.68 7.29 -30.01
C ALA A 1171 49.31 5.99 -29.47
N GLN A 1172 48.53 5.19 -28.75
CA GLN A 1172 48.83 3.76 -28.62
C GLN A 1172 48.59 3.13 -29.99
N THR A 1173 49.65 2.53 -30.53
CA THR A 1173 49.64 1.75 -31.76
C THR A 1173 48.64 0.60 -31.66
N ALA A 1174 47.52 0.72 -32.37
CA ALA A 1174 46.59 -0.37 -32.63
C ALA A 1174 47.23 -1.36 -33.61
N GLY A 1175 47.41 -2.60 -33.15
CA GLY A 1175 47.60 -3.76 -34.02
C GLY A 1175 46.25 -4.17 -34.61
N SER A 1176 46.21 -4.21 -35.93
CA SER A 1176 45.11 -4.62 -36.81
C SER A 1176 44.69 -6.09 -36.68
N ALA A 1177 43.38 -6.37 -36.71
CA ALA A 1177 42.71 -7.48 -37.42
C ALA A 1177 41.17 -7.28 -37.27
N HIS A 1178 40.46 -6.71 -38.25
CA HIS A 1178 39.78 -7.33 -39.40
C HIS A 1178 38.58 -8.26 -39.08
N ASP A 1179 37.42 -7.75 -39.50
CA ASP A 1179 36.23 -8.36 -40.15
C ASP A 1179 35.42 -9.47 -39.45
N GLY A 1180 34.12 -9.19 -39.26
CA GLY A 1180 33.06 -10.15 -38.94
C GLY A 1180 31.93 -9.56 -38.12
#